data_AF-A0A9E3XCK1-F1
#
_entry.id   AF-A0A9E3XCK1-F1
#
_cell.length_a   1.000
_cell.length_b   1.000
_cell.length_c   1.000
_cell.angle_alpha   90.00
_cell.angle_beta   90.00
_cell.angle_gamma   90.00
#
_symmetry.space_group_name_H-M   'P 1'
#
loop_
_entity.id
_entity.type
_entity.pdbx_description
1 polymer ?
#
loop_
_entity_poly.entity_id
_entity_poly.type
_entity_poly.pdbx_seq_one_letter_code
_entity_poly.pdbx_strand_id
1 'polypeptide(L)'
;MRWIIFARCQPIIKIYAAVIALVCSLPLFPQNSLNTTLEGRWAIGHCLAADASGSLVYYANGGFLIIADVSDPANPVEVGKIAVPARIYGMAVSGNFAYLADAFEGLQIIDLSDPANPAEIGFWDTNGTALSVAVSGNTAYVADGNQGLRIIDVSNPAMPQEVGFFDPLLGNSSYVTVSGNYAYVADGSEGLRIIDVSNPASPTEAGVFNPAGSQILRVAVSGNLAYIADAVFGLRIVDVSNPASITAVVDFPLPGASAINLIGSLAYVASGFDFRVIDVSNPANPAELGSIFVNSSTVDLAVSGDLAFLANGQFGLRVIDVSNTSAPLETALLEVGDTAWDVAVSGNFAYLADGLAGLRILDISDPANPDERGVFKNLFSVVRGVAVGGNLAYLADGNNLRIVDVSDPDNPFQVGALPVNGAMNLAVEGGLAYIAASNLGLRIIDVSNPAAPAETGFFDIPGAAVDVSVSGNLAYLAYGTSGLWIVDVSNPASPTEAGFFDTPGTTFGVALAGSHAYLADGPGGLRIIDVSDPANPAETGSLNSVAVAEDVVVSGNYAYVAGTLGLRVIDIIQPANPLEAGYYDTGETAFGVAVSGDRAYVADGLDGMYIIRNDLVSGVEPAAGAIPDNFRLHQNYPNPFNPATIIGYEIPAAATVNLSIYNAAGQLVKTLVDERKSAGAHSVQWDASGNSSGIYFYRLKAGGHVAVRKGIYLR
;
A
#
# COMPACT_ATOMS: atom_id res chain seq x y z
N MET A 1 -22.87 73.97 20.92
CA MET A 1 -23.33 74.45 19.60
C MET A 1 -23.29 73.25 18.65
N ARG A 2 -24.42 72.61 18.32
CA ARG A 2 -25.28 72.88 17.15
C ARG A 2 -24.55 72.85 15.81
N TRP A 3 -24.91 72.01 14.83
CA TRP A 3 -25.80 70.82 14.66
C TRP A 3 -25.65 70.39 13.15
N ILE A 4 -26.26 69.24 12.75
CA ILE A 4 -26.54 68.67 11.38
C ILE A 4 -25.85 67.29 11.19
N ILE A 5 -26.44 66.20 10.68
CA ILE A 5 -27.76 65.48 10.71
C ILE A 5 -27.62 64.31 9.70
N PHE A 6 -27.84 63.08 10.19
CA PHE A 6 -28.46 61.85 9.61
C PHE A 6 -27.96 61.05 8.37
N ALA A 7 -27.91 59.71 8.64
CA ALA A 7 -28.39 58.54 7.85
C ALA A 7 -27.66 58.10 6.57
N ARG A 8 -27.58 56.82 6.14
CA ARG A 8 -27.73 55.44 6.67
C ARG A 8 -27.21 54.50 5.54
N CYS A 9 -26.86 53.25 5.91
CA CYS A 9 -26.76 52.00 5.11
C CYS A 9 -25.36 51.45 4.74
N GLN A 10 -25.05 50.27 5.29
CA GLN A 10 -24.00 49.27 4.97
C GLN A 10 -24.48 48.32 3.83
N PRO A 11 -23.73 47.30 3.36
CA PRO A 11 -22.27 47.02 3.29
C PRO A 11 -21.85 46.56 1.86
N ILE A 12 -20.61 46.10 1.64
CA ILE A 12 -20.15 45.02 0.69
C ILE A 12 -18.61 45.11 0.64
N ILE A 13 -17.90 44.22 1.35
CA ILE A 13 -17.25 43.00 0.82
C ILE A 13 -16.31 43.32 -0.35
N LYS A 14 -14.99 43.27 -0.11
CA LYS A 14 -13.91 42.85 -1.04
C LYS A 14 -12.52 43.33 -0.60
N ILE A 15 -12.04 42.96 0.60
CA ILE A 15 -10.60 42.88 0.89
C ILE A 15 -10.35 41.77 1.93
N TYR A 16 -10.69 40.52 1.59
CA TYR A 16 -10.21 39.29 2.25
C TYR A 16 -10.29 38.16 1.24
N ALA A 17 -9.49 38.26 0.18
CA ALA A 17 -9.34 37.25 -0.86
C ALA A 17 -7.99 37.47 -1.56
N ALA A 18 -6.89 37.27 -0.83
CA ALA A 18 -5.54 37.24 -1.41
C ALA A 18 -4.45 36.68 -0.46
N VAL A 19 -4.79 36.20 0.76
CA VAL A 19 -3.80 35.66 1.72
C VAL A 19 -4.17 34.23 2.20
N ILE A 20 -5.20 33.61 1.62
CA ILE A 20 -5.55 32.19 1.83
C ILE A 20 -5.51 31.52 0.46
N ALA A 21 -4.29 31.29 -0.04
CA ALA A 21 -3.99 30.44 -1.21
C ALA A 21 -2.50 30.08 -1.27
N LEU A 22 -1.81 30.13 -0.12
CA LEU A 22 -0.38 29.81 -0.01
C LEU A 22 -0.06 29.23 1.37
N VAL A 23 -0.91 28.31 1.83
CA VAL A 23 -0.64 27.35 2.92
C VAL A 23 -1.33 26.03 2.57
N CYS A 24 -1.03 25.50 1.39
CA CYS A 24 -1.12 24.08 1.07
C CYS A 24 0.16 23.82 0.26
N SER A 25 0.89 22.76 0.57
CA SER A 25 2.24 22.42 0.06
C SER A 25 3.43 23.09 0.79
N LEU A 26 3.50 22.94 2.10
CA LEU A 26 4.79 22.83 2.80
C LEU A 26 4.93 21.38 3.30
N PRO A 27 6.14 20.81 3.28
CA PRO A 27 6.34 19.36 3.22
C PRO A 27 5.93 18.67 4.53
N LEU A 28 5.30 17.50 4.39
CA LEU A 28 5.36 16.40 5.37
C LEU A 28 6.81 16.29 5.87
N PHE A 29 7.07 16.36 7.17
CA PHE A 29 8.40 16.14 7.75
C PHE A 29 8.46 14.79 8.47
N PRO A 30 9.64 14.18 8.47
CA PRO A 30 10.12 13.37 7.38
C PRO A 30 9.46 11.98 7.43
N GLN A 31 8.65 11.64 6.43
CA GLN A 31 8.68 10.23 6.02
C GLN A 31 10.13 9.93 5.69
N ASN A 32 10.72 8.98 6.41
CA ASN A 32 12.14 8.70 6.33
C ASN A 32 12.44 8.31 4.87
N SER A 33 13.07 9.24 4.16
CA SER A 33 13.28 9.14 2.73
C SER A 33 14.59 9.82 2.37
N LEU A 34 15.23 9.33 1.32
CA LEU A 34 16.46 9.86 0.78
C LEU A 34 16.40 9.75 -0.74
N ASN A 35 16.63 10.88 -1.43
CA ASN A 35 16.63 10.95 -2.90
C ASN A 35 15.39 10.34 -3.57
N THR A 36 14.27 10.37 -2.86
CA THR A 36 12.96 9.95 -3.31
C THR A 36 11.93 10.98 -2.85
N THR A 37 10.87 11.12 -3.61
CA THR A 37 9.75 12.01 -3.29
C THR A 37 8.45 11.26 -3.52
N LEU A 38 7.56 11.23 -2.52
CA LEU A 38 6.18 10.76 -2.73
C LEU A 38 5.43 11.76 -3.60
N GLU A 39 4.88 11.28 -4.71
CA GLU A 39 4.03 12.09 -5.58
C GLU A 39 2.55 11.87 -5.28
N GLY A 40 2.15 10.64 -4.96
CA GLY A 40 0.78 10.35 -4.52
C GLY A 40 0.59 8.91 -4.06
N ARG A 41 -0.63 8.63 -3.59
CA ARG A 41 -1.05 7.35 -3.03
C ARG A 41 -2.42 6.97 -3.54
N TRP A 42 -2.62 5.67 -3.74
CA TRP A 42 -3.94 5.05 -3.80
C TRP A 42 -4.12 4.27 -2.49
N ALA A 43 -4.68 4.92 -1.47
CA ALA A 43 -4.67 4.46 -0.08
C ALA A 43 -5.90 3.60 0.31
N ILE A 44 -6.49 2.87 -0.64
CA ILE A 44 -7.66 2.01 -0.42
C ILE A 44 -7.18 0.69 0.23
N GLY A 45 -7.95 0.17 1.20
CA GLY A 45 -7.55 -0.99 1.99
C GLY A 45 -8.66 -1.45 2.94
N HIS A 46 -8.30 -2.09 4.06
CA HIS A 46 -9.28 -2.68 4.98
C HIS A 46 -10.12 -1.65 5.75
N CYS A 47 -11.35 -2.02 6.10
CA CYS A 47 -12.24 -1.22 6.96
C CYS A 47 -12.08 -1.61 8.43
N LEU A 48 -11.27 -0.85 9.19
CA LEU A 48 -10.95 -1.17 10.59
C LEU A 48 -11.70 -0.33 11.63
N ALA A 49 -12.27 0.80 11.22
CA ALA A 49 -12.97 1.72 12.11
C ALA A 49 -14.25 2.24 11.46
N ALA A 50 -15.28 2.45 12.26
CA ALA A 50 -16.50 3.12 11.83
C ALA A 50 -17.13 3.89 12.98
N ASP A 51 -17.72 5.04 12.67
CA ASP A 51 -18.55 5.82 13.58
C ASP A 51 -19.72 6.43 12.81
N ALA A 52 -20.76 6.89 13.50
CA ALA A 52 -21.97 7.39 12.86
C ALA A 52 -22.65 8.49 13.66
N SER A 53 -23.15 9.50 12.95
CA SER A 53 -23.89 10.62 13.53
C SER A 53 -25.08 10.98 12.65
N GLY A 54 -26.28 10.75 13.17
CA GLY A 54 -27.50 10.97 12.41
C GLY A 54 -27.61 10.01 11.22
N SER A 55 -27.77 10.54 10.01
CA SER A 55 -27.79 9.75 8.78
C SER A 55 -26.42 9.60 8.12
N LEU A 56 -25.34 10.13 8.72
CA LEU A 56 -24.00 9.98 8.17
C LEU A 56 -23.26 8.87 8.89
N VAL A 57 -22.62 8.01 8.10
CA VAL A 57 -21.62 7.05 8.55
C VAL A 57 -20.24 7.48 8.07
N TYR A 58 -19.26 7.32 8.94
CA TYR A 58 -17.85 7.62 8.74
C TYR A 58 -17.11 6.30 8.87
N TYR A 59 -16.35 5.90 7.86
CA TYR A 59 -15.66 4.62 7.91
C TYR A 59 -14.29 4.67 7.24
N ALA A 60 -13.38 3.85 7.76
CA ALA A 60 -12.07 3.67 7.20
C ALA A 60 -12.14 2.80 5.94
N ASN A 61 -11.36 3.15 4.92
CA ASN A 61 -11.05 2.31 3.76
C ASN A 61 -9.54 2.42 3.52
N GLY A 62 -8.75 1.65 4.27
CA GLY A 62 -7.31 1.84 4.35
C GLY A 62 -6.96 3.19 4.98
N GLY A 63 -6.27 4.04 4.23
CA GLY A 63 -5.93 5.42 4.59
C GLY A 63 -6.95 6.46 4.12
N PHE A 64 -8.12 6.06 3.65
CA PHE A 64 -9.23 6.99 3.39
C PHE A 64 -10.23 7.00 4.54
N LEU A 65 -10.61 8.20 4.99
CA LEU A 65 -11.87 8.41 5.69
C LEU A 65 -12.96 8.64 4.64
N ILE A 66 -13.93 7.74 4.56
CA ILE A 66 -15.10 7.86 3.70
C ILE A 66 -16.30 8.30 4.51
N ILE A 67 -17.09 9.21 3.95
CA ILE A 67 -18.32 9.74 4.52
C ILE A 67 -19.46 9.35 3.60
N ALA A 68 -20.45 8.62 4.12
CA ALA A 68 -21.63 8.22 3.34
C ALA A 68 -22.93 8.62 4.04
N ASP A 69 -23.92 9.04 3.25
CA ASP A 69 -25.30 9.21 3.69
C ASP A 69 -26.02 7.88 3.60
N VAL A 70 -26.58 7.44 4.73
CA VAL A 70 -27.34 6.20 4.91
C VAL A 70 -28.82 6.49 5.20
N SER A 71 -29.32 7.66 4.78
CA SER A 71 -30.74 7.99 4.85
C SER A 71 -31.63 6.97 4.12
N ASP A 72 -31.12 6.36 3.04
CA ASP A 72 -31.61 5.09 2.49
C ASP A 72 -30.58 3.99 2.79
N PRO A 73 -30.78 3.18 3.84
CA PRO A 73 -29.78 2.18 4.27
C PRO A 73 -29.58 1.06 3.24
N ALA A 74 -30.52 0.86 2.31
CA ALA A 74 -30.37 -0.11 1.23
C ALA A 74 -29.52 0.44 0.06
N ASN A 75 -29.35 1.75 -0.02
CA ASN A 75 -28.57 2.42 -1.06
C ASN A 75 -27.75 3.57 -0.46
N PRO A 76 -26.73 3.30 0.38
CA PRO A 76 -25.88 4.36 0.90
C PRO A 76 -25.15 5.10 -0.24
N VAL A 77 -24.92 6.39 -0.04
CA VAL A 77 -24.28 7.26 -1.05
C VAL A 77 -23.05 7.92 -0.45
N GLU A 78 -21.89 7.77 -1.09
CA GLU A 78 -20.69 8.53 -0.72
C GLU A 78 -20.94 10.04 -0.88
N VAL A 79 -20.70 10.79 0.20
CA VAL A 79 -20.86 12.25 0.28
C VAL A 79 -19.50 12.94 0.15
N GLY A 80 -18.46 12.38 0.77
CA GLY A 80 -17.12 12.94 0.75
C GLY A 80 -16.08 11.92 1.18
N LYS A 81 -14.82 12.23 0.88
CA LYS A 81 -13.67 11.41 1.24
C LYS A 81 -12.42 12.26 1.45
N ILE A 82 -11.51 11.80 2.29
CA ILE A 82 -10.18 12.40 2.47
C ILE A 82 -9.15 11.30 2.73
N ALA A 83 -7.98 11.42 2.10
CA ALA A 83 -6.82 10.58 2.40
C ALA A 83 -6.08 11.13 3.61
N VAL A 84 -5.64 10.25 4.51
CA VAL A 84 -4.73 10.55 5.61
C VAL A 84 -3.38 9.85 5.41
N PRO A 85 -2.31 10.30 6.07
CA PRO A 85 -0.96 9.79 5.86
C PRO A 85 -0.77 8.27 6.03
N ALA A 86 -1.48 7.60 6.93
CA ALA A 86 -1.37 6.16 7.14
C ALA A 86 -2.75 5.47 7.20
N ARG A 87 -2.82 4.28 7.79
CA ARG A 87 -4.06 3.48 7.93
C ARG A 87 -4.83 3.92 9.17
N ILE A 88 -6.14 4.09 9.01
CA ILE A 88 -7.04 4.43 10.11
C ILE A 88 -7.41 3.17 10.90
N TYR A 89 -6.88 3.01 12.11
CA TYR A 89 -7.15 1.88 13.01
C TYR A 89 -8.36 2.09 13.93
N GLY A 90 -8.64 3.35 14.28
CA GLY A 90 -9.73 3.74 15.16
C GLY A 90 -10.17 5.16 14.88
N MET A 91 -11.42 5.48 15.19
CA MET A 91 -11.92 6.84 15.08
C MET A 91 -12.89 7.19 16.20
N ALA A 92 -13.05 8.49 16.44
CA ALA A 92 -14.14 9.04 17.22
C ALA A 92 -14.66 10.31 16.55
N VAL A 93 -15.97 10.38 16.32
CA VAL A 93 -16.63 11.57 15.78
C VAL A 93 -17.27 12.34 16.94
N SER A 94 -16.88 13.60 17.10
CA SER A 94 -17.39 14.48 18.15
C SER A 94 -17.69 15.86 17.60
N GLY A 95 -18.98 16.21 17.56
CA GLY A 95 -19.45 17.44 16.94
C GLY A 95 -19.16 17.46 15.44
N ASN A 96 -18.39 18.46 14.99
CA ASN A 96 -18.00 18.62 13.59
C ASN A 96 -16.59 18.09 13.30
N PHE A 97 -16.02 17.24 14.16
CA PHE A 97 -14.66 16.74 13.99
C PHE A 97 -14.62 15.23 14.05
N ALA A 98 -13.81 14.62 13.18
CA ALA A 98 -13.32 13.26 13.33
C ALA A 98 -11.89 13.28 13.87
N TYR A 99 -11.64 12.44 14.85
CA TYR A 99 -10.34 12.19 15.43
C TYR A 99 -9.95 10.78 15.01
N LEU A 100 -8.82 10.62 14.34
CA LEU A 100 -8.40 9.36 13.73
C LEU A 100 -7.10 8.89 14.38
N ALA A 101 -7.07 7.62 14.78
CA ALA A 101 -5.84 6.92 15.14
C ALA A 101 -5.19 6.41 13.84
N ASP A 102 -4.21 7.17 13.36
CA ASP A 102 -3.58 7.03 12.04
C ASP A 102 -2.25 6.28 12.13
N ALA A 103 -2.28 5.09 12.75
CA ALA A 103 -1.14 4.21 12.88
C ALA A 103 0.14 4.92 13.39
N PHE A 104 1.23 4.87 12.64
CA PHE A 104 2.53 5.46 12.98
C PHE A 104 2.59 6.99 12.86
N GLU A 105 1.55 7.62 12.31
CA GLU A 105 1.44 9.08 12.16
C GLU A 105 0.71 9.71 13.38
N GLY A 106 0.18 8.88 14.28
CA GLY A 106 -0.40 9.31 15.55
C GLY A 106 -1.87 9.71 15.44
N LEU A 107 -2.20 10.94 15.87
CA LEU A 107 -3.56 11.47 15.86
C LEU A 107 -3.76 12.44 14.69
N GLN A 108 -4.74 12.17 13.83
CA GLN A 108 -5.20 13.12 12.81
C GLN A 108 -6.56 13.73 13.22
N ILE A 109 -6.78 15.00 12.88
CA ILE A 109 -8.02 15.72 13.20
C ILE A 109 -8.60 16.32 11.92
N ILE A 110 -9.80 15.86 11.57
CA ILE A 110 -10.51 16.20 10.34
C ILE A 110 -11.73 17.06 10.68
N ASP A 111 -11.87 18.19 10.00
CA ASP A 111 -13.08 19.02 9.99
C ASP A 111 -14.15 18.38 9.08
N LEU A 112 -15.32 18.14 9.67
CA LEU A 112 -16.52 17.57 9.06
C LEU A 112 -17.67 18.57 8.98
N SER A 113 -17.40 19.87 9.14
CA SER A 113 -18.42 20.92 9.05
C SER A 113 -19.08 21.00 7.67
N ASP A 114 -18.35 20.63 6.62
CA ASP A 114 -18.87 20.30 5.29
C ASP A 114 -18.50 18.84 4.96
N PRO A 115 -19.40 17.87 5.19
CA PRO A 115 -19.14 16.45 4.93
C PRO A 115 -18.81 16.13 3.47
N ALA A 116 -19.15 17.01 2.52
CA ALA A 116 -18.78 16.84 1.12
C ALA A 116 -17.35 17.28 0.81
N ASN A 117 -16.74 18.08 1.70
CA ASN A 117 -15.39 18.62 1.57
C ASN A 117 -14.65 18.50 2.93
N PRO A 118 -14.44 17.28 3.45
CA PRO A 118 -13.68 17.08 4.68
C PRO A 118 -12.25 17.62 4.51
N ALA A 119 -11.69 18.15 5.59
CA ALA A 119 -10.35 18.73 5.58
C ALA A 119 -9.56 18.37 6.83
N GLU A 120 -8.32 17.93 6.67
CA GLU A 120 -7.38 17.81 7.79
C GLU A 120 -7.04 19.22 8.30
N ILE A 121 -7.18 19.43 9.60
CA ILE A 121 -6.95 20.74 10.23
C ILE A 121 -5.85 20.72 11.28
N GLY A 122 -5.48 19.55 11.79
CA GLY A 122 -4.43 19.39 12.79
C GLY A 122 -4.05 17.94 12.98
N PHE A 123 -2.84 17.73 13.50
CA PHE A 123 -2.27 16.42 13.77
C PHE A 123 -1.37 16.44 14.99
N TRP A 124 -1.15 15.29 15.62
CA TRP A 124 -0.16 15.11 16.67
C TRP A 124 0.53 13.75 16.55
N ASP A 125 1.84 13.79 16.31
CA ASP A 125 2.69 12.60 16.29
C ASP A 125 2.89 12.07 17.72
N THR A 126 2.37 10.87 17.97
CA THR A 126 2.49 10.20 19.26
C THR A 126 3.84 9.48 19.41
N ASN A 127 4.63 9.30 18.36
CA ASN A 127 5.86 8.50 18.31
C ASN A 127 5.61 7.00 18.60
N GLY A 128 4.37 6.55 18.48
CA GLY A 128 3.93 5.18 18.71
C GLY A 128 3.12 4.66 17.53
N THR A 129 2.23 3.70 17.81
CA THR A 129 1.26 3.22 16.84
C THR A 129 -0.12 3.46 17.41
N ALA A 130 -0.79 4.51 16.94
CA ALA A 130 -2.13 4.86 17.36
C ALA A 130 -3.12 3.80 16.83
N LEU A 131 -3.74 3.06 17.75
CA LEU A 131 -4.67 1.97 17.44
C LEU A 131 -6.13 2.31 17.75
N SER A 132 -6.37 3.27 18.65
CA SER A 132 -7.71 3.68 19.05
C SER A 132 -7.67 5.08 19.64
N VAL A 133 -8.76 5.84 19.44
CA VAL A 133 -8.94 7.17 20.00
C VAL A 133 -10.34 7.30 20.61
N ALA A 134 -10.41 7.94 21.77
CA ALA A 134 -11.66 8.36 22.39
C ALA A 134 -11.60 9.85 22.73
N VAL A 135 -12.73 10.55 22.65
CA VAL A 135 -12.80 11.99 22.90
C VAL A 135 -13.80 12.28 24.01
N SER A 136 -13.40 13.07 25.00
CA SER A 136 -14.25 13.55 26.08
C SER A 136 -14.04 15.05 26.27
N GLY A 137 -15.06 15.84 25.92
CA GLY A 137 -14.97 17.30 25.92
C GLY A 137 -13.89 17.80 24.97
N ASN A 138 -12.85 18.44 25.52
CA ASN A 138 -11.73 19.03 24.77
C ASN A 138 -10.47 18.15 24.81
N THR A 139 -10.58 16.88 25.19
CA THR A 139 -9.42 16.00 25.34
C THR A 139 -9.61 14.74 24.51
N ALA A 140 -8.61 14.43 23.69
CA ALA A 140 -8.47 13.16 22.99
C ALA A 140 -7.55 12.23 23.78
N TYR A 141 -7.92 10.96 23.83
CA TYR A 141 -7.22 9.88 24.51
C TYR A 141 -6.86 8.84 23.48
N VAL A 142 -5.59 8.55 23.30
CA VAL A 142 -5.09 7.64 22.25
C VAL A 142 -4.45 6.43 22.91
N ALA A 143 -4.91 5.24 22.53
CA ALA A 143 -4.20 3.99 22.82
C ALA A 143 -3.13 3.81 21.74
N ASP A 144 -1.88 3.95 22.14
CA ASP A 144 -0.72 4.16 21.25
C ASP A 144 0.23 2.96 21.25
N GLY A 145 -0.36 1.76 21.30
CA GLY A 145 0.34 0.50 21.32
C GLY A 145 1.33 0.39 22.48
N ASN A 146 2.62 0.25 22.16
CA ASN A 146 3.69 0.11 23.15
C ASN A 146 4.03 1.42 23.90
N GLN A 147 3.47 2.56 23.48
CA GLN A 147 3.62 3.84 24.18
C GLN A 147 2.50 4.07 25.22
N GLY A 148 1.57 3.12 25.35
CA GLY A 148 0.49 3.17 26.34
C GLY A 148 -0.61 4.17 25.99
N LEU A 149 -1.07 4.94 26.99
CA LEU A 149 -2.14 5.93 26.84
C LEU A 149 -1.54 7.34 26.66
N ARG A 150 -1.93 8.03 25.59
CA ARG A 150 -1.58 9.44 25.33
C ARG A 150 -2.79 10.34 25.51
N ILE A 151 -2.59 11.50 26.13
CA ILE A 151 -3.65 12.44 26.48
C ILE A 151 -3.36 13.79 25.84
N ILE A 152 -4.20 14.17 24.89
CA ILE A 152 -3.98 15.30 23.98
C ILE A 152 -5.11 16.31 24.16
N ASP A 153 -4.76 17.54 24.48
CA ASP A 153 -5.68 18.68 24.46
C ASP A 153 -6.00 19.04 23.01
N VAL A 154 -7.27 19.00 22.68
CA VAL A 154 -7.85 19.31 21.37
C VAL A 154 -8.84 20.48 21.46
N SER A 155 -8.75 21.31 22.51
CA SER A 155 -9.54 22.53 22.65
C SER A 155 -9.36 23.50 21.47
N ASN A 156 -8.17 23.49 20.86
CA ASN A 156 -7.93 24.00 19.52
C ASN A 156 -7.57 22.82 18.59
N PRO A 157 -8.52 22.26 17.84
CA PRO A 157 -8.30 21.13 16.94
C PRO A 157 -7.20 21.36 15.89
N ALA A 158 -6.92 22.62 15.53
CA ALA A 158 -5.86 22.94 14.57
C ALA A 158 -4.45 23.02 15.20
N MET A 159 -4.37 22.98 16.53
CA MET A 159 -3.12 22.98 17.29
C MET A 159 -3.25 22.05 18.49
N PRO A 160 -3.42 20.73 18.25
CA PRO A 160 -3.47 19.77 19.34
C PRO A 160 -2.15 19.81 20.12
N GLN A 161 -2.23 19.49 21.42
CA GLN A 161 -1.05 19.43 22.26
C GLN A 161 -1.16 18.28 23.26
N GLU A 162 -0.14 17.43 23.33
CA GLU A 162 -0.06 16.46 24.41
C GLU A 162 0.11 17.14 25.77
N VAL A 163 -0.80 16.80 26.69
CA VAL A 163 -0.81 17.33 28.06
C VAL A 163 -0.37 16.31 29.10
N GLY A 164 -0.39 15.02 28.76
CA GLY A 164 0.13 13.94 29.60
C GLY A 164 0.03 12.57 28.94
N PHE A 165 0.61 11.58 29.59
CA PHE A 165 0.63 10.19 29.13
C PHE A 165 0.68 9.23 30.32
N PHE A 166 0.38 7.96 30.07
CA PHE A 166 0.55 6.85 31.00
C PHE A 166 1.19 5.66 30.27
N ASP A 167 2.49 5.47 30.50
CA ASP A 167 3.36 4.45 29.90
C ASP A 167 3.73 3.22 30.77
N PRO A 168 3.32 3.03 32.05
CA PRO A 168 3.58 1.78 32.79
C PRO A 168 2.84 0.55 32.24
N LEU A 169 2.31 0.63 31.03
CA LEU A 169 1.57 -0.39 30.34
C LEU A 169 2.59 -1.33 29.69
N LEU A 170 2.68 -2.55 30.23
CA LEU A 170 3.60 -3.58 29.74
C LEU A 170 3.03 -4.33 28.54
N GLY A 171 1.76 -4.07 28.20
CA GLY A 171 1.05 -4.64 27.06
C GLY A 171 1.07 -3.74 25.84
N ASN A 172 0.32 -4.17 24.82
CA ASN A 172 0.09 -3.41 23.60
C ASN A 172 -1.30 -2.76 23.71
N SER A 173 -1.33 -1.48 24.07
CA SER A 173 -2.57 -0.72 24.28
C SER A 173 -3.33 -0.56 22.97
N SER A 174 -4.43 -1.30 22.82
CA SER A 174 -5.13 -1.49 21.54
C SER A 174 -6.50 -0.81 21.47
N TYR A 175 -7.05 -0.41 22.62
CA TYR A 175 -8.34 0.28 22.68
C TYR A 175 -8.45 1.18 23.90
N VAL A 176 -9.12 2.33 23.75
CA VAL A 176 -9.45 3.22 24.86
C VAL A 176 -10.90 3.70 24.77
N THR A 177 -11.58 3.78 25.90
CA THR A 177 -12.83 4.54 26.07
C THR A 177 -12.79 5.36 27.35
N VAL A 178 -13.58 6.41 27.45
CA VAL A 178 -13.59 7.32 28.60
C VAL A 178 -14.99 7.46 29.17
N SER A 179 -15.12 7.33 30.49
CA SER A 179 -16.36 7.57 31.21
C SER A 179 -16.09 8.31 32.52
N GLY A 180 -16.69 9.48 32.67
CA GLY A 180 -16.42 10.37 33.80
C GLY A 180 -14.94 10.76 33.88
N ASN A 181 -14.31 10.44 35.00
CA ASN A 181 -12.90 10.77 35.27
C ASN A 181 -11.93 9.64 34.89
N TYR A 182 -12.41 8.56 34.28
CA TYR A 182 -11.61 7.36 34.03
C TYR A 182 -11.49 7.04 32.55
N ALA A 183 -10.26 6.76 32.12
CA ALA A 183 -9.97 6.10 30.86
C ALA A 183 -9.84 4.58 31.09
N TYR A 184 -10.48 3.80 30.23
CA TYR A 184 -10.52 2.34 30.26
C TYR A 184 -9.74 1.83 29.05
N VAL A 185 -8.57 1.24 29.30
CA VAL A 185 -7.61 0.84 28.27
C VAL A 185 -7.53 -0.68 28.20
N ALA A 186 -7.74 -1.24 27.01
CA ALA A 186 -7.42 -2.65 26.74
C ALA A 186 -5.93 -2.76 26.40
N ASP A 187 -5.17 -3.41 27.28
CA ASP A 187 -3.70 -3.44 27.25
C ASP A 187 -3.17 -4.82 26.84
N GLY A 188 -3.74 -5.39 25.78
CA GLY A 188 -3.36 -6.71 25.25
C GLY A 188 -3.47 -7.82 26.30
N SER A 189 -2.35 -8.51 26.57
CA SER A 189 -2.27 -9.59 27.57
C SER A 189 -2.38 -9.12 29.02
N GLU A 190 -2.29 -7.82 29.27
CA GLU A 190 -2.39 -7.23 30.60
C GLU A 190 -3.84 -6.92 31.00
N GLY A 191 -4.81 -7.24 30.14
CA GLY A 191 -6.23 -7.09 30.41
C GLY A 191 -6.71 -5.64 30.35
N LEU A 192 -7.63 -5.27 31.23
CA LEU A 192 -8.23 -3.94 31.30
C LEU A 192 -7.55 -3.10 32.38
N ARG A 193 -7.08 -1.92 32.00
CA ARG A 193 -6.44 -0.93 32.88
C ARG A 193 -7.37 0.27 33.02
N ILE A 194 -7.65 0.69 34.25
CA ILE A 194 -8.50 1.85 34.54
C ILE A 194 -7.60 2.97 35.05
N ILE A 195 -7.50 4.05 34.29
CA ILE A 195 -6.61 5.18 34.55
C ILE A 195 -7.46 6.38 34.99
N ASP A 196 -7.18 6.94 36.17
CA ASP A 196 -7.73 8.22 36.60
C ASP A 196 -7.09 9.33 35.78
N VAL A 197 -7.93 10.01 35.00
CA VAL A 197 -7.58 11.12 34.11
C VAL A 197 -8.24 12.42 34.54
N SER A 198 -8.70 12.52 35.79
CA SER A 198 -9.24 13.76 36.37
C SER A 198 -8.24 14.92 36.32
N ASN A 199 -6.94 14.60 36.38
CA ASN A 199 -5.85 15.50 36.03
C ASN A 199 -5.08 14.93 34.81
N PRO A 200 -5.40 15.38 33.58
CA PRO A 200 -4.74 14.93 32.35
C PRO A 200 -3.21 15.04 32.36
N ALA A 201 -2.65 15.98 33.12
CA ALA A 201 -1.21 16.19 33.19
C ALA A 201 -0.48 15.23 34.16
N SER A 202 -1.22 14.44 34.94
CA SER A 202 -0.66 13.48 35.89
C SER A 202 -1.62 12.31 36.07
N PRO A 203 -1.87 11.52 35.01
CA PRO A 203 -2.76 10.37 35.09
C PRO A 203 -2.19 9.30 36.04
N THR A 204 -3.07 8.56 36.72
CA THR A 204 -2.66 7.50 37.65
C THR A 204 -3.52 6.26 37.49
N GLU A 205 -2.95 5.07 37.62
CA GLU A 205 -3.72 3.83 37.60
C GLU A 205 -4.62 3.72 38.84
N ALA A 206 -5.92 3.58 38.60
CA ALA A 206 -6.94 3.40 39.62
C ALA A 206 -7.33 1.93 39.81
N GLY A 207 -7.14 1.09 38.79
CA GLY A 207 -7.58 -0.30 38.81
C GLY A 207 -7.04 -1.15 37.67
N VAL A 208 -6.99 -2.47 37.90
CA VAL A 208 -6.62 -3.48 36.90
C VAL A 208 -7.59 -4.65 36.97
N PHE A 209 -8.07 -5.10 35.81
CA PHE A 209 -8.86 -6.30 35.64
C PHE A 209 -8.19 -7.21 34.60
N ASN A 210 -7.43 -8.20 35.07
CA ASN A 210 -6.73 -9.17 34.24
C ASN A 210 -7.02 -10.62 34.70
N PRO A 211 -8.22 -11.15 34.41
CA PRO A 211 -8.51 -12.55 34.69
C PRO A 211 -7.66 -13.48 33.81
N ALA A 212 -7.18 -14.59 34.37
CA ALA A 212 -6.26 -15.50 33.67
C ALA A 212 -6.82 -16.02 32.34
N GLY A 213 -6.01 -15.94 31.27
CA GLY A 213 -6.38 -16.40 29.93
C GLY A 213 -7.29 -15.46 29.14
N SER A 214 -7.52 -14.25 29.67
CA SER A 214 -8.34 -13.22 29.04
C SER A 214 -7.66 -12.56 27.85
N GLN A 215 -8.47 -12.16 26.87
CA GLN A 215 -8.05 -11.31 25.77
C GLN A 215 -9.10 -10.22 25.56
N ILE A 216 -8.93 -9.10 26.25
CA ILE A 216 -9.86 -7.97 26.18
C ILE A 216 -9.56 -7.15 24.93
N LEU A 217 -10.55 -6.97 24.07
CA LEU A 217 -10.40 -6.25 22.81
C LEU A 217 -11.12 -4.91 22.80
N ARG A 218 -12.32 -4.85 23.43
CA ARG A 218 -13.15 -3.64 23.49
C ARG A 218 -13.86 -3.56 24.83
N VAL A 219 -14.12 -2.32 25.26
CA VAL A 219 -14.86 -2.03 26.48
C VAL A 219 -15.86 -0.90 26.21
N ALA A 220 -17.08 -1.06 26.72
CA ALA A 220 -18.07 0.00 26.79
C ALA A 220 -18.51 0.20 28.24
N VAL A 221 -18.71 1.45 28.66
CA VAL A 221 -18.99 1.76 30.07
C VAL A 221 -20.32 2.51 30.19
N SER A 222 -21.17 2.06 31.10
CA SER A 222 -22.46 2.71 31.40
C SER A 222 -22.68 2.76 32.90
N GLY A 223 -22.68 3.98 33.45
CA GLY A 223 -22.75 4.20 34.89
C GLY A 223 -21.60 3.51 35.62
N ASN A 224 -21.94 2.57 36.50
CA ASN A 224 -20.99 1.83 37.33
C ASN A 224 -20.54 0.50 36.72
N LEU A 225 -20.95 0.17 35.49
CA LEU A 225 -20.67 -1.11 34.86
C LEU A 225 -19.80 -0.94 33.63
N ALA A 226 -18.81 -1.82 33.49
CA ALA A 226 -18.07 -2.00 32.25
C ALA A 226 -18.49 -3.31 31.59
N TYR A 227 -18.73 -3.23 30.28
CA TYR A 227 -19.12 -4.32 29.40
C TYR A 227 -17.95 -4.59 28.47
N ILE A 228 -17.37 -5.78 28.60
CA ILE A 228 -16.07 -6.14 28.05
C ILE A 228 -16.30 -7.20 26.97
N ALA A 229 -15.88 -6.89 25.75
CA ALA A 229 -15.72 -7.90 24.70
C ALA A 229 -14.38 -8.60 24.92
N ASP A 230 -14.45 -9.83 25.41
CA ASP A 230 -13.31 -10.71 25.59
C ASP A 230 -13.34 -11.83 24.54
N ALA A 231 -12.26 -11.95 23.76
CA ALA A 231 -12.21 -12.92 22.66
C ALA A 231 -12.31 -14.38 23.12
N VAL A 232 -11.96 -14.67 24.38
CA VAL A 232 -11.95 -16.02 24.95
C VAL A 232 -13.24 -16.29 25.73
N PHE A 233 -13.66 -15.36 26.59
CA PHE A 233 -14.77 -15.54 27.52
C PHE A 233 -16.11 -14.95 27.04
N GLY A 234 -16.09 -14.14 25.98
CA GLY A 234 -17.26 -13.47 25.42
C GLY A 234 -17.59 -12.16 26.09
N LEU A 235 -18.88 -11.89 26.31
CA LEU A 235 -19.32 -10.65 26.95
C LEU A 235 -19.18 -10.78 28.46
N ARG A 236 -18.31 -9.99 29.07
CA ARG A 236 -18.16 -9.92 30.52
C ARG A 236 -18.64 -8.59 31.04
N ILE A 237 -19.45 -8.63 32.10
CA ILE A 237 -19.95 -7.43 32.75
C ILE A 237 -19.33 -7.38 34.14
N VAL A 238 -18.70 -6.25 34.46
CA VAL A 238 -18.02 -6.03 35.73
C VAL A 238 -18.47 -4.73 36.37
N ASP A 239 -18.53 -4.71 37.70
CA ASP A 239 -18.77 -3.51 38.49
C ASP A 239 -17.45 -2.75 38.68
N VAL A 240 -17.44 -1.50 38.19
CA VAL A 240 -16.32 -0.56 38.22
C VAL A 240 -16.63 0.67 39.10
N SER A 241 -17.66 0.61 39.95
CA SER A 241 -17.97 1.67 40.93
C SER A 241 -16.80 1.97 41.87
N ASN A 242 -15.97 0.96 42.15
CA ASN A 242 -14.68 1.11 42.79
C ASN A 242 -13.59 0.49 41.91
N PRO A 243 -12.87 1.30 41.10
CA PRO A 243 -11.82 0.79 40.22
C PRO A 243 -10.72 -0.01 40.93
N ALA A 244 -10.46 0.26 42.22
CA ALA A 244 -9.47 -0.49 42.99
C ALA A 244 -9.95 -1.90 43.41
N SER A 245 -11.24 -2.22 43.21
CA SER A 245 -11.87 -3.48 43.62
C SER A 245 -12.96 -3.88 42.63
N ILE A 246 -12.56 -4.16 41.39
CA ILE A 246 -13.46 -4.58 40.31
C ILE A 246 -14.04 -5.96 40.62
N THR A 247 -15.35 -6.12 40.44
CA THR A 247 -16.03 -7.41 40.68
C THR A 247 -16.80 -7.87 39.45
N ALA A 248 -16.75 -9.17 39.14
CA ALA A 248 -17.53 -9.74 38.07
C ALA A 248 -19.02 -9.77 38.43
N VAL A 249 -19.86 -9.29 37.52
CA VAL A 249 -21.32 -9.37 37.63
C VAL A 249 -21.80 -10.62 36.92
N VAL A 250 -21.41 -10.81 35.65
CA VAL A 250 -21.75 -11.98 34.85
C VAL A 250 -20.76 -12.18 33.70
N ASP A 251 -20.53 -13.44 33.33
CA ASP A 251 -19.90 -13.82 32.07
C ASP A 251 -20.99 -14.43 31.18
N PHE A 252 -21.28 -13.79 30.05
CA PHE A 252 -22.25 -14.23 29.06
C PHE A 252 -21.51 -14.84 27.86
N PRO A 253 -21.55 -16.18 27.67
CA PRO A 253 -20.68 -16.87 26.69
C PRO A 253 -20.95 -16.44 25.25
N LEU A 254 -19.97 -15.76 24.65
CA LEU A 254 -19.96 -15.28 23.26
C LEU A 254 -18.55 -15.43 22.69
N PRO A 255 -18.09 -16.65 22.37
CA PRO A 255 -16.70 -16.89 21.97
C PRO A 255 -16.32 -16.00 20.78
N GLY A 256 -15.11 -15.45 20.82
CA GLY A 256 -14.63 -14.53 19.79
C GLY A 256 -15.28 -13.13 19.85
N ALA A 257 -15.79 -12.68 20.99
CA ALA A 257 -16.28 -11.31 21.14
C ALA A 257 -15.16 -10.31 20.82
N SER A 258 -15.42 -9.43 19.84
CA SER A 258 -14.40 -8.54 19.26
C SER A 258 -14.79 -7.07 19.29
N ALA A 259 -16.09 -6.76 19.22
CA ALA A 259 -16.59 -5.40 19.30
C ALA A 259 -17.86 -5.29 20.13
N ILE A 260 -18.05 -4.15 20.79
CA ILE A 260 -19.23 -3.86 21.59
C ILE A 260 -19.62 -2.38 21.52
N ASN A 261 -20.92 -2.13 21.38
CA ASN A 261 -21.51 -0.79 21.51
C ASN A 261 -22.75 -0.86 22.43
N LEU A 262 -23.00 0.18 23.22
CA LEU A 262 -24.09 0.24 24.19
C LEU A 262 -25.02 1.41 23.89
N ILE A 263 -26.31 1.13 23.71
CA ILE A 263 -27.35 2.15 23.57
C ILE A 263 -28.49 1.83 24.54
N GLY A 264 -28.63 2.66 25.57
CA GLY A 264 -29.65 2.46 26.61
C GLY A 264 -29.47 1.13 27.35
N SER A 265 -30.45 0.23 27.21
CA SER A 265 -30.43 -1.10 27.81
C SER A 265 -30.02 -2.22 26.84
N LEU A 266 -29.48 -1.87 25.67
CA LEU A 266 -29.06 -2.83 24.66
C LEU A 266 -27.53 -2.81 24.52
N ALA A 267 -26.95 -4.00 24.46
CA ALA A 267 -25.58 -4.23 24.03
C ALA A 267 -25.58 -4.88 22.64
N TYR A 268 -24.91 -4.22 21.71
CA TYR A 268 -24.66 -4.73 20.37
C TYR A 268 -23.25 -5.30 20.37
N VAL A 269 -23.12 -6.59 20.07
CA VAL A 269 -21.85 -7.32 20.23
C VAL A 269 -21.54 -8.09 18.96
N ALA A 270 -20.34 -7.88 18.43
CA ALA A 270 -19.77 -8.77 17.43
C ALA A 270 -19.01 -9.91 18.12
N SER A 271 -19.26 -11.14 17.70
CA SER A 271 -18.67 -12.35 18.27
C SER A 271 -18.46 -13.40 17.18
N GLY A 272 -17.19 -13.70 16.90
CA GLY A 272 -16.82 -14.61 15.81
C GLY A 272 -17.27 -14.06 14.46
N PHE A 273 -18.23 -14.73 13.83
CA PHE A 273 -18.84 -14.29 12.56
C PHE A 273 -20.29 -13.81 12.73
N ASP A 274 -20.74 -13.62 13.96
CA ASP A 274 -22.09 -13.16 14.26
C ASP A 274 -22.09 -11.73 14.81
N PHE A 275 -23.10 -10.97 14.41
CA PHE A 275 -23.52 -9.76 15.10
C PHE A 275 -24.76 -10.06 15.94
N ARG A 276 -24.76 -9.62 17.21
CA ARG A 276 -25.76 -10.00 18.21
C ARG A 276 -26.30 -8.77 18.91
N VAL A 277 -27.61 -8.78 19.19
CA VAL A 277 -28.29 -7.77 20.01
C VAL A 277 -28.69 -8.40 21.34
N ILE A 278 -28.25 -7.81 22.44
CA ILE A 278 -28.39 -8.37 23.79
C ILE A 278 -29.10 -7.35 24.68
N ASP A 279 -30.18 -7.76 25.33
CA ASP A 279 -30.81 -7.00 26.40
C ASP A 279 -29.97 -7.10 27.68
N VAL A 280 -29.50 -5.96 28.14
CA VAL A 280 -28.72 -5.78 29.37
C VAL A 280 -29.46 -4.90 30.39
N SER A 281 -30.78 -4.74 30.26
CA SER A 281 -31.63 -4.06 31.26
C SER A 281 -31.50 -4.67 32.66
N ASN A 282 -31.20 -5.98 32.74
CA ASN A 282 -30.71 -6.65 33.93
C ASN A 282 -29.28 -7.18 33.67
N PRO A 283 -28.24 -6.43 34.04
CA PRO A 283 -26.86 -6.83 33.76
C PRO A 283 -26.42 -8.12 34.44
N ALA A 284 -27.12 -8.58 35.49
CA ALA A 284 -26.83 -9.87 36.13
C ALA A 284 -27.47 -11.07 35.39
N ASN A 285 -28.37 -10.82 34.45
CA ASN A 285 -28.99 -11.83 33.60
C ASN A 285 -29.29 -11.28 32.20
N PRO A 286 -28.25 -11.05 31.37
CA PRO A 286 -28.41 -10.62 29.99
C PRO A 286 -29.16 -11.66 29.15
N ALA A 287 -29.85 -11.21 28.11
CA ALA A 287 -30.57 -12.09 27.18
C ALA A 287 -30.31 -11.68 25.73
N GLU A 288 -29.90 -12.62 24.88
CA GLU A 288 -29.83 -12.40 23.44
C GLU A 288 -31.25 -12.23 22.87
N LEU A 289 -31.47 -11.14 22.15
CA LEU A 289 -32.73 -10.84 21.47
C LEU A 289 -32.74 -11.39 20.05
N GLY A 290 -31.62 -11.24 19.33
CA GLY A 290 -31.47 -11.66 17.94
C GLY A 290 -30.02 -11.58 17.48
N SER A 291 -29.74 -12.25 16.36
CA SER A 291 -28.41 -12.29 15.76
C SER A 291 -28.47 -12.49 14.26
N ILE A 292 -27.39 -12.13 13.58
CA ILE A 292 -27.18 -12.32 12.14
C ILE A 292 -25.74 -12.74 11.89
N PHE A 293 -25.56 -13.70 10.97
CA PHE A 293 -24.25 -14.14 10.51
C PHE A 293 -23.71 -13.19 9.43
N VAL A 294 -22.52 -12.62 9.64
CA VAL A 294 -21.90 -11.60 8.78
C VAL A 294 -20.65 -12.09 8.03
N ASN A 295 -20.40 -13.40 8.04
CA ASN A 295 -19.36 -14.11 7.26
C ASN A 295 -17.91 -13.61 7.41
N SER A 296 -17.64 -12.81 8.45
CA SER A 296 -16.31 -12.28 8.76
C SER A 296 -16.27 -11.76 10.20
N SER A 297 -15.06 -11.61 10.75
CA SER A 297 -14.89 -10.96 12.05
C SER A 297 -15.06 -9.45 11.91
N THR A 298 -15.78 -8.84 12.86
CA THR A 298 -15.90 -7.38 12.97
C THR A 298 -14.81 -6.86 13.90
N VAL A 299 -14.11 -5.82 13.48
CA VAL A 299 -13.04 -5.14 14.23
C VAL A 299 -13.61 -4.02 15.09
N ASP A 300 -14.58 -3.29 14.54
CA ASP A 300 -15.21 -2.15 15.20
C ASP A 300 -16.69 -2.04 14.85
N LEU A 301 -17.46 -1.42 15.74
CA LEU A 301 -18.92 -1.34 15.65
C LEU A 301 -19.42 0.01 16.17
N ALA A 302 -20.20 0.68 15.32
CA ALA A 302 -20.98 1.86 15.70
C ALA A 302 -22.48 1.59 15.54
N VAL A 303 -23.29 2.27 16.36
CA VAL A 303 -24.75 2.19 16.29
C VAL A 303 -25.31 3.61 16.35
N SER A 304 -26.16 3.96 15.38
CA SER A 304 -26.83 5.26 15.32
C SER A 304 -28.29 5.08 14.92
N GLY A 305 -29.20 5.44 15.84
CA GLY A 305 -30.63 5.18 15.67
C GLY A 305 -30.91 3.68 15.53
N ASP A 306 -31.54 3.31 14.42
CA ASP A 306 -31.94 1.94 14.10
C ASP A 306 -30.91 1.20 13.21
N LEU A 307 -29.71 1.75 13.03
CA LEU A 307 -28.66 1.16 12.20
C LEU A 307 -27.41 0.83 13.01
N ALA A 308 -26.83 -0.33 12.72
CA ALA A 308 -25.52 -0.74 13.18
C ALA A 308 -24.55 -0.84 11.98
N PHE A 309 -23.32 -0.37 12.17
CA PHE A 309 -22.27 -0.31 11.16
C PHE A 309 -21.10 -1.16 11.63
N LEU A 310 -20.79 -2.22 10.88
CA LEU A 310 -19.76 -3.20 11.24
C LEU A 310 -18.55 -3.05 10.33
N ALA A 311 -17.41 -2.63 10.91
CA ALA A 311 -16.13 -2.56 10.22
C ALA A 311 -15.51 -3.96 10.16
N ASN A 312 -15.57 -4.60 8.98
CA ASN A 312 -15.27 -6.02 8.79
C ASN A 312 -13.93 -6.27 8.06
N GLY A 313 -12.96 -5.38 8.22
CA GLY A 313 -11.63 -5.50 7.63
C GLY A 313 -11.70 -5.55 6.10
N GLN A 314 -11.11 -6.57 5.49
CA GLN A 314 -11.12 -6.80 4.04
C GLN A 314 -12.52 -6.98 3.43
N PHE A 315 -13.53 -7.28 4.25
CA PHE A 315 -14.91 -7.46 3.79
C PHE A 315 -15.73 -6.16 3.84
N GLY A 316 -15.11 -5.01 4.10
CA GLY A 316 -15.76 -3.70 4.02
C GLY A 316 -16.64 -3.34 5.21
N LEU A 317 -17.54 -2.39 4.99
CA LEU A 317 -18.51 -1.93 5.99
C LEU A 317 -19.88 -2.55 5.74
N ARG A 318 -20.43 -3.28 6.72
CA ARG A 318 -21.80 -3.80 6.66
C ARG A 318 -22.76 -2.87 7.37
N VAL A 319 -23.90 -2.61 6.74
CA VAL A 319 -24.99 -1.80 7.29
C VAL A 319 -26.13 -2.73 7.70
N ILE A 320 -26.40 -2.81 8.99
CA ILE A 320 -27.40 -3.69 9.59
C ILE A 320 -28.54 -2.86 10.16
N ASP A 321 -29.77 -3.12 9.71
CA ASP A 321 -31.00 -2.61 10.33
C ASP A 321 -31.29 -3.40 11.61
N VAL A 322 -31.35 -2.67 12.72
CA VAL A 322 -31.64 -3.18 14.07
C VAL A 322 -32.94 -2.64 14.65
N SER A 323 -33.80 -1.99 13.84
CA SER A 323 -35.14 -1.54 14.25
C SER A 323 -35.99 -2.69 14.81
N ASN A 324 -35.80 -3.90 14.28
CA ASN A 324 -36.27 -5.14 14.87
C ASN A 324 -35.10 -5.92 15.50
N THR A 325 -34.83 -5.64 16.77
CA THR A 325 -33.72 -6.25 17.53
C THR A 325 -33.74 -7.78 17.60
N SER A 326 -34.88 -8.41 17.36
CA SER A 326 -35.01 -9.88 17.35
C SER A 326 -34.68 -10.53 16.01
N ALA A 327 -34.62 -9.74 14.95
CA ALA A 327 -34.32 -10.18 13.59
C ALA A 327 -33.54 -9.08 12.86
N PRO A 328 -32.28 -8.80 13.26
CA PRO A 328 -31.45 -7.84 12.56
C PRO A 328 -31.26 -8.26 11.10
N LEU A 329 -31.18 -7.28 10.19
CA LEU A 329 -31.13 -7.49 8.75
C LEU A 329 -30.01 -6.69 8.10
N GLU A 330 -29.15 -7.35 7.32
CA GLU A 330 -28.19 -6.64 6.47
C GLU A 330 -28.90 -5.93 5.31
N THR A 331 -28.68 -4.62 5.19
CA THR A 331 -29.32 -3.75 4.21
C THR A 331 -28.37 -3.33 3.09
N ALA A 332 -27.09 -3.17 3.40
CA ALA A 332 -26.07 -2.83 2.43
C ALA A 332 -24.67 -3.33 2.85
N LEU A 333 -23.81 -3.44 1.84
CA LEU A 333 -22.39 -3.72 1.97
C LEU A 333 -21.61 -2.66 1.17
N LEU A 334 -20.76 -1.90 1.86
CA LEU A 334 -19.84 -0.95 1.24
C LEU A 334 -18.47 -1.61 1.11
N GLU A 335 -18.13 -1.99 -0.12
CA GLU A 335 -16.88 -2.68 -0.44
C GLU A 335 -15.66 -1.76 -0.32
N VAL A 336 -14.51 -2.36 -0.01
CA VAL A 336 -13.23 -1.66 0.23
C VAL A 336 -12.08 -2.38 -0.48
N GLY A 337 -10.85 -1.93 -0.26
CA GLY A 337 -9.62 -2.58 -0.74
C GLY A 337 -9.29 -3.86 -0.01
N ASP A 338 -8.41 -4.67 -0.59
CA ASP A 338 -7.75 -5.76 0.12
C ASP A 338 -6.23 -5.49 0.21
N THR A 339 -5.41 -6.53 0.11
CA THR A 339 -3.95 -6.47 0.19
C THR A 339 -3.39 -6.34 -1.21
N ALA A 340 -2.69 -5.23 -1.46
CA ALA A 340 -1.90 -5.01 -2.67
C ALA A 340 -0.65 -5.90 -2.68
N TRP A 341 -0.65 -6.94 -3.51
CA TRP A 341 0.46 -7.90 -3.61
C TRP A 341 1.48 -7.53 -4.68
N ASP A 342 1.01 -7.06 -5.83
CA ASP A 342 1.84 -6.82 -7.00
C ASP A 342 1.22 -5.73 -7.87
N VAL A 343 2.06 -5.05 -8.65
CA VAL A 343 1.68 -3.95 -9.53
C VAL A 343 2.40 -4.05 -10.87
N ALA A 344 1.64 -3.87 -11.95
CA ALA A 344 2.19 -3.69 -13.29
C ALA A 344 1.81 -2.32 -13.84
N VAL A 345 2.66 -1.72 -14.67
CA VAL A 345 2.42 -0.41 -15.29
C VAL A 345 2.50 -0.51 -16.80
N SER A 346 1.51 0.03 -17.49
CA SER A 346 1.49 0.12 -18.95
C SER A 346 0.84 1.43 -19.38
N GLY A 347 1.63 2.29 -20.05
CA GLY A 347 1.19 3.62 -20.43
C GLY A 347 0.84 4.49 -19.21
N ASN A 348 -0.39 5.00 -19.18
CA ASN A 348 -0.92 5.83 -18.09
C ASN A 348 -1.72 5.02 -17.06
N PHE A 349 -1.58 3.69 -17.05
CA PHE A 349 -2.34 2.84 -16.15
C PHE A 349 -1.44 1.99 -15.27
N ALA A 350 -1.79 1.92 -13.99
CA ALA A 350 -1.32 0.91 -13.07
C ALA A 350 -2.38 -0.17 -12.89
N TYR A 351 -1.94 -1.42 -12.82
CA TYR A 351 -2.75 -2.62 -12.69
C TYR A 351 -2.33 -3.31 -11.40
N LEU A 352 -3.21 -3.31 -10.41
CA LEU A 352 -2.90 -3.75 -9.05
C LEU A 352 -3.55 -5.10 -8.76
N ALA A 353 -2.74 -6.08 -8.35
CA ALA A 353 -3.20 -7.34 -7.78
C ALA A 353 -3.64 -7.09 -6.32
N ASP A 354 -4.93 -6.86 -6.11
CA ASP A 354 -5.52 -6.50 -4.82
C ASP A 354 -6.20 -7.71 -4.15
N GLY A 355 -5.42 -8.78 -3.93
CA GLY A 355 -5.84 -9.93 -3.15
C GLY A 355 -7.19 -10.54 -3.59
N LEU A 356 -8.16 -10.62 -2.68
CA LEU A 356 -9.51 -11.14 -2.94
C LEU A 356 -10.41 -10.13 -3.66
N ALA A 357 -10.09 -8.83 -3.63
CA ALA A 357 -10.83 -7.83 -4.40
C ALA A 357 -10.58 -7.96 -5.91
N GLY A 358 -9.43 -8.54 -6.28
CA GLY A 358 -9.11 -8.99 -7.63
C GLY A 358 -8.11 -8.11 -8.34
N LEU A 359 -8.43 -7.65 -9.54
CA LEU A 359 -7.59 -6.70 -10.30
C LEU A 359 -8.22 -5.31 -10.26
N ARG A 360 -7.42 -4.30 -9.91
CA ARG A 360 -7.79 -2.89 -10.01
C ARG A 360 -6.99 -2.17 -11.09
N ILE A 361 -7.65 -1.25 -11.78
CA ILE A 361 -7.06 -0.49 -12.88
C ILE A 361 -7.13 0.99 -12.52
N LEU A 362 -5.96 1.63 -12.39
CA LEU A 362 -5.82 3.00 -11.93
C LEU A 362 -5.26 3.86 -13.07
N ASP A 363 -5.89 4.98 -13.37
CA ASP A 363 -5.30 6.05 -14.19
C ASP A 363 -4.31 6.82 -13.33
N ILE A 364 -3.04 6.80 -13.75
CA ILE A 364 -1.89 7.40 -13.08
C ILE A 364 -1.33 8.58 -13.88
N SER A 365 -2.12 9.15 -14.79
CA SER A 365 -1.73 10.33 -15.57
C SER A 365 -1.50 11.57 -14.71
N ASP A 366 -2.23 11.69 -13.59
CA ASP A 366 -1.90 12.57 -12.47
C ASP A 366 -1.41 11.72 -11.28
N PRO A 367 -0.08 11.59 -11.09
CA PRO A 367 0.46 10.74 -10.03
C PRO A 367 0.09 11.24 -8.63
N ALA A 368 -0.31 12.50 -8.46
CA ALA A 368 -0.77 13.02 -7.17
C ALA A 368 -2.20 12.60 -6.84
N ASN A 369 -2.99 12.23 -7.85
CA ASN A 369 -4.39 11.87 -7.71
C ASN A 369 -4.71 10.65 -8.59
N PRO A 370 -4.16 9.45 -8.28
CA PRO A 370 -4.49 8.25 -9.02
C PRO A 370 -6.00 7.96 -8.95
N ASP A 371 -6.62 7.76 -10.10
CA ASP A 371 -8.07 7.57 -10.23
C ASP A 371 -8.40 6.10 -10.54
N GLU A 372 -9.28 5.48 -9.76
CA GLU A 372 -9.72 4.11 -10.05
C GLU A 372 -10.72 4.12 -11.21
N ARG A 373 -10.35 3.45 -12.31
CA ARG A 373 -11.17 3.34 -13.52
C ARG A 373 -12.08 2.13 -13.47
N GLY A 374 -11.56 1.00 -13.03
CA GLY A 374 -12.33 -0.23 -12.99
C GLY A 374 -11.73 -1.31 -12.11
N VAL A 375 -12.59 -2.27 -11.77
CA VAL A 375 -12.26 -3.42 -10.94
C VAL A 375 -12.80 -4.68 -11.59
N PHE A 376 -11.94 -5.68 -11.75
CA PHE A 376 -12.33 -7.02 -12.16
C PHE A 376 -12.50 -7.92 -10.92
N LYS A 377 -13.77 -8.10 -10.52
CA LYS A 377 -14.20 -8.76 -9.27
C LYS A 377 -14.60 -10.24 -9.47
N ASN A 378 -15.04 -10.87 -8.37
CA ASN A 378 -15.61 -12.23 -8.28
C ASN A 378 -14.59 -13.37 -8.40
N LEU A 379 -13.45 -13.19 -7.76
CA LEU A 379 -12.41 -14.20 -7.68
C LEU A 379 -12.59 -14.98 -6.38
N PHE A 380 -12.70 -16.30 -6.49
CA PHE A 380 -12.78 -17.19 -5.32
C PHE A 380 -11.40 -17.46 -4.70
N SER A 381 -10.37 -16.71 -5.12
CA SER A 381 -8.98 -16.88 -4.73
C SER A 381 -8.18 -15.59 -4.88
N VAL A 382 -7.04 -15.54 -4.19
CA VAL A 382 -6.22 -14.34 -4.00
C VAL A 382 -5.37 -14.07 -5.24
N VAL A 383 -5.54 -12.90 -5.85
CA VAL A 383 -4.63 -12.40 -6.90
C VAL A 383 -3.34 -11.94 -6.26
N ARG A 384 -2.24 -12.58 -6.65
CA ARG A 384 -0.89 -12.32 -6.12
C ARG A 384 0.05 -11.67 -7.12
N GLY A 385 -0.07 -12.03 -8.39
CA GLY A 385 0.80 -11.52 -9.45
C GLY A 385 0.00 -11.00 -10.63
N VAL A 386 0.51 -9.96 -11.28
CA VAL A 386 -0.10 -9.33 -12.45
C VAL A 386 0.96 -8.98 -13.50
N ALA A 387 0.72 -9.42 -14.73
CA ALA A 387 1.50 -9.01 -15.90
C ALA A 387 0.58 -8.39 -16.95
N VAL A 388 1.08 -7.42 -17.72
CA VAL A 388 0.28 -6.72 -18.74
C VAL A 388 1.00 -6.77 -20.08
N GLY A 389 0.26 -7.16 -21.12
CA GLY A 389 0.75 -7.23 -22.50
C GLY A 389 -0.29 -6.69 -23.48
N GLY A 390 -0.03 -5.51 -24.05
CA GLY A 390 -0.99 -4.84 -24.93
C GLY A 390 -2.28 -4.49 -24.19
N ASN A 391 -3.39 -5.08 -24.62
CA ASN A 391 -4.73 -4.86 -24.05
C ASN A 391 -5.17 -5.96 -23.06
N LEU A 392 -4.25 -6.83 -22.65
CA LEU A 392 -4.55 -7.96 -21.77
C LEU A 392 -3.77 -7.85 -20.47
N ALA A 393 -4.46 -8.07 -19.37
CA ALA A 393 -3.88 -8.35 -18.07
C ALA A 393 -3.93 -9.86 -17.80
N TYR A 394 -2.84 -10.40 -17.28
CA TYR A 394 -2.66 -11.80 -16.93
C TYR A 394 -2.49 -11.88 -15.42
N LEU A 395 -3.31 -12.68 -14.75
CA LEU A 395 -3.38 -12.74 -13.30
C LEU A 395 -3.00 -14.13 -12.80
N ALA A 396 -2.11 -14.19 -11.83
CA ALA A 396 -1.89 -15.36 -10.98
C ALA A 396 -2.80 -15.25 -9.75
N ASP A 397 -3.91 -16.00 -9.74
CA ASP A 397 -4.94 -15.91 -8.68
C ASP A 397 -4.82 -16.99 -7.59
N GLY A 398 -3.65 -17.61 -7.44
CA GLY A 398 -3.44 -18.74 -6.56
C GLY A 398 -3.94 -20.07 -7.13
N ASN A 399 -5.08 -20.12 -7.83
CA ASN A 399 -5.63 -21.37 -8.37
C ASN A 399 -5.51 -21.47 -9.91
N ASN A 400 -5.42 -20.35 -10.60
CA ASN A 400 -5.57 -20.22 -12.04
C ASN A 400 -4.59 -19.17 -12.57
N LEU A 401 -4.27 -19.33 -13.86
CA LEU A 401 -4.04 -18.20 -14.74
C LEU A 401 -5.39 -17.63 -15.17
N ARG A 402 -5.58 -16.32 -15.05
CA ARG A 402 -6.69 -15.61 -15.71
C ARG A 402 -6.16 -14.60 -16.71
N ILE A 403 -6.91 -14.44 -17.80
CA ILE A 403 -6.61 -13.47 -18.84
C ILE A 403 -7.81 -12.54 -18.96
N VAL A 404 -7.57 -11.26 -18.73
CA VAL A 404 -8.58 -10.20 -18.64
C VAL A 404 -8.32 -9.19 -19.74
N ASP A 405 -9.35 -8.84 -20.50
CA ASP A 405 -9.30 -7.72 -21.44
C ASP A 405 -9.44 -6.42 -20.63
N VAL A 406 -8.47 -5.53 -20.84
CA VAL A 406 -8.36 -4.23 -20.19
C VAL A 406 -8.31 -3.09 -21.21
N SER A 407 -8.77 -3.34 -22.44
CA SER A 407 -8.84 -2.31 -23.49
C SER A 407 -9.80 -1.17 -23.15
N ASP A 408 -10.87 -1.49 -22.42
CA ASP A 408 -11.73 -0.53 -21.74
C ASP A 408 -11.47 -0.64 -20.23
N PRO A 409 -10.67 0.26 -19.64
CA PRO A 409 -10.30 0.18 -18.23
C PRO A 409 -11.50 0.34 -17.30
N ASP A 410 -12.61 0.91 -17.77
CA ASP A 410 -13.84 1.08 -16.99
C ASP A 410 -14.68 -0.21 -16.95
N ASN A 411 -14.46 -1.13 -17.88
CA ASN A 411 -15.24 -2.37 -18.04
C ASN A 411 -14.35 -3.59 -18.32
N PRO A 412 -13.42 -3.94 -17.42
CA PRO A 412 -12.56 -5.10 -17.62
C PRO A 412 -13.37 -6.41 -17.57
N PHE A 413 -13.03 -7.37 -18.42
CA PHE A 413 -13.73 -8.66 -18.46
C PHE A 413 -12.80 -9.84 -18.76
N GLN A 414 -13.15 -11.01 -18.23
CA GLN A 414 -12.37 -12.24 -18.45
C GLN A 414 -12.50 -12.73 -19.89
N VAL A 415 -11.37 -12.96 -20.56
CA VAL A 415 -11.29 -13.58 -21.89
C VAL A 415 -11.08 -15.08 -21.78
N GLY A 416 -10.22 -15.51 -20.85
CA GLY A 416 -9.89 -16.92 -20.65
C GLY A 416 -9.32 -17.21 -19.27
N ALA A 417 -9.26 -18.48 -18.92
CA ALA A 417 -8.65 -18.96 -17.68
C ALA A 417 -8.15 -20.39 -17.85
N LEU A 418 -7.13 -20.75 -17.09
CA LEU A 418 -6.58 -22.11 -17.01
C LEU A 418 -6.25 -22.44 -15.55
N PRO A 419 -6.74 -23.56 -14.98
CA PRO A 419 -6.30 -24.01 -13.66
C PRO A 419 -4.81 -24.33 -13.64
N VAL A 420 -4.10 -23.83 -12.64
CA VAL A 420 -2.65 -24.04 -12.44
C VAL A 420 -2.40 -24.68 -11.07
N ASN A 421 -3.13 -24.23 -10.03
CA ASN A 421 -2.97 -24.55 -8.61
C ASN A 421 -1.60 -24.11 -8.05
N GLY A 422 -1.60 -23.15 -7.14
CA GLY A 422 -0.40 -22.54 -6.57
C GLY A 422 0.21 -21.41 -7.39
N ALA A 423 -0.52 -20.75 -8.29
CA ALA A 423 0.02 -19.64 -9.08
C ALA A 423 0.37 -18.43 -8.19
N MET A 424 1.66 -18.08 -8.09
CA MET A 424 2.17 -17.01 -7.22
C MET A 424 2.47 -15.74 -8.01
N ASN A 425 3.31 -15.83 -9.04
CA ASN A 425 3.59 -14.73 -9.97
C ASN A 425 3.80 -15.27 -11.40
N LEU A 426 3.89 -14.36 -12.38
CA LEU A 426 3.99 -14.70 -13.79
C LEU A 426 4.74 -13.66 -14.63
N ALA A 427 5.37 -14.14 -15.69
CA ALA A 427 5.91 -13.33 -16.78
C ALA A 427 5.27 -13.74 -18.11
N VAL A 428 5.10 -12.80 -19.03
CA VAL A 428 4.53 -13.05 -20.36
C VAL A 428 5.51 -12.59 -21.44
N GLU A 429 5.98 -13.52 -22.26
CA GLU A 429 6.89 -13.23 -23.37
C GLU A 429 6.55 -14.10 -24.59
N GLY A 430 6.57 -13.52 -25.78
CA GLY A 430 6.46 -14.28 -27.04
C GLY A 430 5.15 -15.05 -27.24
N GLY A 431 4.07 -14.68 -26.55
CA GLY A 431 2.78 -15.40 -26.58
C GLY A 431 2.72 -16.58 -25.61
N LEU A 432 3.70 -16.72 -24.71
CA LEU A 432 3.72 -17.68 -23.62
C LEU A 432 3.60 -16.95 -22.28
N ALA A 433 2.86 -17.54 -21.35
CA ALA A 433 2.86 -17.17 -19.95
C ALA A 433 3.67 -18.20 -19.16
N TYR A 434 4.62 -17.71 -18.39
CA TYR A 434 5.49 -18.47 -17.50
C TYR A 434 5.05 -18.18 -16.08
N ILE A 435 4.65 -19.21 -15.33
CA ILE A 435 4.06 -19.04 -14.00
C ILE A 435 4.93 -19.75 -12.97
N ALA A 436 5.33 -19.00 -11.95
CA ALA A 436 5.87 -19.55 -10.72
C ALA A 436 4.70 -20.13 -9.91
N ALA A 437 4.63 -21.46 -9.84
CA ALA A 437 3.47 -22.19 -9.35
C ALA A 437 3.70 -22.82 -7.96
N SER A 438 4.35 -22.11 -7.04
CA SER A 438 4.62 -22.60 -5.68
C SER A 438 5.29 -23.99 -5.74
N ASN A 439 4.76 -24.99 -5.02
CA ASN A 439 5.29 -26.36 -4.96
C ASN A 439 5.24 -27.14 -6.28
N LEU A 440 4.66 -26.56 -7.33
CA LEU A 440 4.63 -27.13 -8.65
C LEU A 440 5.85 -26.69 -9.50
N GLY A 441 6.59 -25.65 -9.11
CA GLY A 441 7.73 -25.16 -9.91
C GLY A 441 7.29 -24.25 -11.07
N LEU A 442 7.83 -24.45 -12.27
CA LEU A 442 7.52 -23.64 -13.45
C LEU A 442 6.39 -24.26 -14.27
N ARG A 443 5.41 -23.44 -14.67
CA ARG A 443 4.34 -23.81 -15.61
C ARG A 443 4.40 -22.91 -16.83
N ILE A 444 4.38 -23.47 -18.04
CA ILE A 444 4.52 -22.74 -19.31
C ILE A 444 3.26 -22.92 -20.13
N ILE A 445 2.56 -21.83 -20.39
CA ILE A 445 1.21 -21.83 -20.97
C ILE A 445 1.21 -21.02 -22.26
N ASP A 446 0.68 -21.60 -23.34
CA ASP A 446 0.40 -20.89 -24.58
C ASP A 446 -0.81 -19.97 -24.37
N VAL A 447 -0.58 -18.67 -24.56
CA VAL A 447 -1.59 -17.61 -24.47
C VAL A 447 -1.74 -16.86 -25.79
N SER A 448 -1.22 -17.40 -26.90
CA SER A 448 -1.38 -16.84 -28.24
C SER A 448 -2.85 -16.78 -28.67
N ASN A 449 -3.69 -17.67 -28.13
CA ASN A 449 -5.14 -17.54 -28.12
C ASN A 449 -5.63 -17.31 -26.68
N PRO A 450 -5.83 -16.04 -26.26
CA PRO A 450 -6.26 -15.68 -24.92
C PRO A 450 -7.57 -16.33 -24.45
N ALA A 451 -8.45 -16.71 -25.37
CA ALA A 451 -9.73 -17.34 -25.04
C ALA A 451 -9.61 -18.86 -24.80
N ALA A 452 -8.48 -19.46 -25.15
CA ALA A 452 -8.20 -20.89 -24.96
C ALA A 452 -6.74 -21.11 -24.55
N PRO A 453 -6.31 -20.58 -23.39
CA PRO A 453 -4.96 -20.82 -22.90
C PRO A 453 -4.73 -22.31 -22.65
N ALA A 454 -3.54 -22.80 -22.96
CA ALA A 454 -3.21 -24.23 -22.84
C ALA A 454 -1.80 -24.44 -22.32
N GLU A 455 -1.64 -25.31 -21.31
CA GLU A 455 -0.32 -25.69 -20.82
C GLU A 455 0.48 -26.39 -21.93
N THR A 456 1.65 -25.83 -22.26
CA THR A 456 2.57 -26.36 -23.26
C THR A 456 3.62 -27.25 -22.63
N GLY A 457 4.08 -26.91 -21.43
CA GLY A 457 5.07 -27.70 -20.69
C GLY A 457 5.24 -27.20 -19.26
N PHE A 458 6.03 -27.95 -18.48
CA PHE A 458 6.29 -27.66 -17.08
C PHE A 458 7.67 -28.15 -16.67
N PHE A 459 8.21 -27.57 -15.60
CA PHE A 459 9.44 -28.01 -14.96
C PHE A 459 9.24 -28.05 -13.45
N ASP A 460 9.20 -29.27 -12.90
CA ASP A 460 9.02 -29.49 -11.47
C ASP A 460 10.36 -29.40 -10.75
N ILE A 461 10.36 -28.71 -9.61
CA ILE A 461 11.53 -28.52 -8.74
C ILE A 461 11.14 -28.80 -7.28
N PRO A 462 12.11 -29.09 -6.37
CA PRO A 462 11.83 -29.36 -4.95
C PRO A 462 11.79 -28.07 -4.10
N GLY A 463 10.61 -27.60 -3.68
CA GLY A 463 10.47 -26.29 -3.00
C GLY A 463 9.34 -25.43 -3.60
N ALA A 464 9.29 -24.14 -3.27
CA ALA A 464 8.22 -23.24 -3.70
C ALA A 464 8.75 -22.14 -4.64
N ALA A 465 8.29 -22.15 -5.89
CA ALA A 465 8.52 -21.07 -6.83
C ALA A 465 7.61 -19.88 -6.51
N VAL A 466 8.21 -18.72 -6.28
CA VAL A 466 7.50 -17.50 -5.88
C VAL A 466 7.38 -16.54 -7.06
N ASP A 467 8.49 -16.31 -7.75
CA ASP A 467 8.56 -15.35 -8.86
C ASP A 467 9.35 -15.91 -10.06
N VAL A 468 9.12 -15.36 -11.24
CA VAL A 468 9.73 -15.78 -12.50
C VAL A 468 10.01 -14.60 -13.42
N SER A 469 11.25 -14.54 -13.92
CA SER A 469 11.65 -13.63 -14.99
C SER A 469 12.15 -14.41 -16.20
N VAL A 470 11.91 -13.91 -17.41
CA VAL A 470 12.25 -14.60 -18.65
C VAL A 470 13.07 -13.67 -19.55
N SER A 471 14.09 -14.24 -20.18
CA SER A 471 14.89 -13.53 -21.18
C SER A 471 15.26 -14.49 -22.30
N GLY A 472 14.57 -14.36 -23.43
CA GLY A 472 14.81 -15.18 -24.62
C GLY A 472 14.51 -16.66 -24.36
N ASN A 473 15.55 -17.47 -24.22
CA ASN A 473 15.43 -18.93 -24.07
C ASN A 473 15.59 -19.42 -22.62
N LEU A 474 15.73 -18.51 -21.65
CA LEU A 474 15.95 -18.87 -20.26
C LEU A 474 14.85 -18.28 -19.37
N ALA A 475 14.34 -19.09 -18.45
CA ALA A 475 13.50 -18.68 -17.35
C ALA A 475 14.29 -18.76 -16.04
N TYR A 476 14.16 -17.73 -15.21
CA TYR A 476 14.86 -17.54 -13.95
C TYR A 476 13.82 -17.50 -12.84
N LEU A 477 13.89 -18.42 -11.88
CA LEU A 477 12.91 -18.55 -10.82
C LEU A 477 13.50 -18.16 -9.47
N ALA A 478 12.80 -17.27 -8.75
CA ALA A 478 12.99 -17.08 -7.33
C ALA A 478 12.38 -18.28 -6.59
N TYR A 479 13.24 -19.03 -5.90
CA TYR A 479 12.90 -20.37 -5.45
C TYR A 479 12.98 -20.55 -3.94
N GLY A 480 12.46 -19.57 -3.19
CA GLY A 480 12.34 -19.63 -1.74
C GLY A 480 13.70 -19.93 -1.08
N THR A 481 13.77 -20.99 -0.27
CA THR A 481 15.01 -21.38 0.46
C THR A 481 16.12 -21.95 -0.41
N SER A 482 15.94 -22.00 -1.73
CA SER A 482 16.88 -22.58 -2.70
C SER A 482 17.43 -21.54 -3.69
N GLY A 483 17.24 -20.25 -3.41
CA GLY A 483 17.85 -19.16 -4.17
C GLY A 483 17.27 -19.01 -5.58
N LEU A 484 18.15 -19.13 -6.59
CA LEU A 484 17.85 -18.95 -7.99
C LEU A 484 17.90 -20.27 -8.76
N TRP A 485 16.83 -20.59 -9.49
CA TRP A 485 16.82 -21.68 -10.46
C TRP A 485 16.79 -21.14 -11.90
N ILE A 486 17.59 -21.72 -12.79
CA ILE A 486 17.66 -21.31 -14.21
C ILE A 486 17.23 -22.50 -15.07
N VAL A 487 16.24 -22.26 -15.92
CA VAL A 487 15.60 -23.27 -16.76
C VAL A 487 15.74 -22.87 -18.22
N ASP A 488 16.27 -23.78 -19.04
CA ASP A 488 16.24 -23.66 -20.51
C ASP A 488 14.82 -23.96 -21.01
N VAL A 489 14.21 -22.93 -21.58
CA VAL A 489 12.86 -22.94 -22.16
C VAL A 489 12.89 -22.74 -23.67
N SER A 490 14.03 -22.95 -24.33
CA SER A 490 14.18 -22.93 -25.80
C SER A 490 13.22 -23.90 -26.50
N ASN A 491 12.87 -25.00 -25.83
CA ASN A 491 11.73 -25.84 -26.15
C ASN A 491 10.71 -25.80 -25.00
N PRO A 492 9.69 -24.93 -25.07
CA PRO A 492 8.67 -24.79 -24.03
C PRO A 492 7.93 -26.07 -23.67
N ALA A 493 7.86 -27.04 -24.60
CA ALA A 493 7.19 -28.33 -24.38
C ALA A 493 8.06 -29.35 -23.63
N SER A 494 9.36 -29.07 -23.47
CA SER A 494 10.31 -29.94 -22.77
C SER A 494 11.42 -29.10 -22.15
N PRO A 495 11.09 -28.25 -21.15
CA PRO A 495 12.08 -27.43 -20.48
C PRO A 495 13.10 -28.28 -19.71
N THR A 496 14.33 -27.79 -19.58
CA THR A 496 15.42 -28.51 -18.89
C THR A 496 16.17 -27.59 -17.95
N GLU A 497 16.77 -28.15 -16.90
CA GLU A 497 17.66 -27.38 -16.02
C GLU A 497 18.85 -26.83 -16.79
N ALA A 498 19.07 -25.53 -16.67
CA ALA A 498 20.29 -24.88 -17.14
C ALA A 498 21.31 -24.75 -16.00
N GLY A 499 20.87 -24.39 -14.79
CA GLY A 499 21.70 -24.33 -13.59
C GLY A 499 20.92 -23.78 -12.39
N PHE A 500 21.58 -23.63 -11.24
CA PHE A 500 21.01 -23.08 -10.02
C PHE A 500 22.08 -22.38 -9.17
N PHE A 501 21.66 -21.51 -8.27
CA PHE A 501 22.53 -20.82 -7.31
C PHE A 501 21.82 -20.69 -5.96
N ASP A 502 22.40 -21.32 -4.92
CA ASP A 502 21.88 -21.20 -3.55
C ASP A 502 22.25 -19.84 -2.95
N THR A 503 21.24 -19.14 -2.41
CA THR A 503 21.42 -17.89 -1.66
C THR A 503 21.31 -18.16 -0.15
N PRO A 504 21.83 -17.26 0.71
CA PRO A 504 21.75 -17.45 2.16
C PRO A 504 20.34 -17.22 2.74
N GLY A 505 19.48 -16.50 2.04
CA GLY A 505 18.13 -16.14 2.48
C GLY A 505 17.02 -16.96 1.84
N THR A 506 15.81 -16.39 1.85
CA THR A 506 14.66 -16.90 1.12
C THR A 506 14.39 -15.94 -0.02
N THR A 507 14.53 -16.40 -1.26
CA THR A 507 14.38 -15.55 -2.44
C THR A 507 12.91 -15.45 -2.86
N PHE A 508 12.42 -14.23 -2.92
CA PHE A 508 11.02 -13.89 -3.21
C PHE A 508 10.83 -13.26 -4.60
N GLY A 509 11.79 -12.44 -5.06
CA GLY A 509 11.72 -11.77 -6.37
C GLY A 509 12.99 -11.91 -7.20
N VAL A 510 12.86 -11.89 -8.52
CA VAL A 510 13.96 -11.95 -9.48
C VAL A 510 13.78 -10.98 -10.65
N ALA A 511 14.78 -10.13 -10.88
CA ALA A 511 14.85 -9.26 -12.06
C ALA A 511 16.14 -9.48 -12.86
N LEU A 512 16.07 -9.21 -14.17
CA LEU A 512 17.20 -9.40 -15.09
C LEU A 512 17.64 -8.05 -15.65
N ALA A 513 18.96 -7.82 -15.68
CA ALA A 513 19.55 -6.71 -16.44
C ALA A 513 20.92 -7.07 -17.00
N GLY A 514 21.03 -7.03 -18.33
CA GLY A 514 22.25 -7.45 -19.03
C GLY A 514 22.55 -8.93 -18.77
N SER A 515 23.75 -9.21 -18.26
CA SER A 515 24.21 -10.55 -17.92
C SER A 515 24.01 -10.93 -16.45
N HIS A 516 23.20 -10.18 -15.69
CA HIS A 516 23.01 -10.39 -14.26
C HIS A 516 21.55 -10.64 -13.91
N ALA A 517 21.35 -11.51 -12.91
CA ALA A 517 20.11 -11.65 -12.17
C ALA A 517 20.23 -10.94 -10.80
N TYR A 518 19.20 -10.19 -10.43
CA TYR A 518 19.08 -9.44 -9.19
C TYR A 518 17.97 -10.10 -8.39
N LEU A 519 18.28 -10.51 -7.16
CA LEU A 519 17.40 -11.30 -6.32
C LEU A 519 17.05 -10.54 -5.04
N ALA A 520 15.75 -10.47 -4.74
CA ALA A 520 15.25 -10.08 -3.43
C ALA A 520 15.28 -11.31 -2.52
N ASP A 521 16.34 -11.43 -1.70
CA ASP A 521 16.66 -12.63 -0.92
C ASP A 521 16.15 -12.58 0.52
N GLY A 522 15.00 -11.92 0.75
CA GLY A 522 14.40 -11.83 2.08
C GLY A 522 15.36 -11.21 3.10
N PRO A 523 15.65 -11.87 4.24
CA PRO A 523 16.65 -11.40 5.20
C PRO A 523 18.08 -11.28 4.64
N GLY A 524 18.36 -11.91 3.49
CA GLY A 524 19.60 -11.80 2.76
C GLY A 524 19.78 -10.46 2.03
N GLY A 525 18.73 -9.65 1.88
CA GLY A 525 18.79 -8.39 1.13
C GLY A 525 18.92 -8.61 -0.38
N LEU A 526 19.62 -7.70 -1.08
CA LEU A 526 19.84 -7.80 -2.52
C LEU A 526 21.03 -8.71 -2.83
N ARG A 527 20.83 -9.69 -3.71
CA ARG A 527 21.90 -10.55 -4.27
C ARG A 527 22.02 -10.31 -5.77
N ILE A 528 23.24 -10.20 -6.28
CA ILE A 528 23.50 -9.95 -7.70
C ILE A 528 24.35 -11.09 -8.25
N ILE A 529 23.78 -11.86 -9.16
CA ILE A 529 24.35 -13.10 -9.69
C ILE A 529 24.71 -12.88 -11.17
N ASP A 530 25.96 -13.16 -11.55
CA ASP A 530 26.36 -13.28 -12.95
C ASP A 530 25.77 -14.57 -13.51
N VAL A 531 24.97 -14.42 -14.58
CA VAL A 531 24.28 -15.50 -15.28
C VAL A 531 24.69 -15.56 -16.76
N SER A 532 25.85 -14.99 -17.10
CA SER A 532 26.43 -15.07 -18.46
C SER A 532 26.73 -16.50 -18.89
N ASP A 533 27.11 -17.36 -17.94
CA ASP A 533 27.10 -18.81 -18.08
C ASP A 533 26.01 -19.40 -17.17
N PRO A 534 24.81 -19.69 -17.68
CA PRO A 534 23.69 -20.16 -16.86
C PRO A 534 23.95 -21.54 -16.22
N ALA A 535 24.96 -22.30 -16.70
CA ALA A 535 25.35 -23.55 -16.08
C ALA A 535 26.27 -23.38 -14.87
N ASN A 536 26.90 -22.21 -14.73
CA ASN A 536 27.82 -21.90 -13.63
C ASN A 536 27.56 -20.47 -13.10
N PRO A 537 26.35 -20.18 -12.59
CA PRO A 537 26.04 -18.86 -12.04
C PRO A 537 26.94 -18.56 -10.83
N ALA A 538 27.29 -17.28 -10.65
CA ALA A 538 28.17 -16.86 -9.57
C ALA A 538 27.75 -15.52 -8.97
N GLU A 539 27.75 -15.40 -7.64
CA GLU A 539 27.50 -14.11 -6.98
C GLU A 539 28.60 -13.11 -7.34
N THR A 540 28.18 -11.99 -7.92
CA THR A 540 29.04 -10.84 -8.28
C THR A 540 29.11 -9.84 -7.14
N GLY A 541 27.98 -9.58 -6.48
CA GLY A 541 27.88 -8.64 -5.38
C GLY A 541 26.61 -8.82 -4.58
N SER A 542 26.56 -8.19 -3.42
CA SER A 542 25.39 -8.20 -2.55
C SER A 542 25.30 -6.94 -1.70
N LEU A 543 24.09 -6.63 -1.26
CA LEU A 543 23.82 -5.61 -0.28
C LEU A 543 22.87 -6.19 0.76
N ASN A 544 23.41 -6.53 1.94
CA ASN A 544 22.59 -6.97 3.05
C ASN A 544 21.70 -5.79 3.48
N SER A 545 20.39 -6.02 3.49
CA SER A 545 19.42 -5.02 3.94
C SER A 545 19.22 -5.12 5.46
N VAL A 546 18.82 -4.01 6.08
CA VAL A 546 18.25 -4.01 7.44
C VAL A 546 16.80 -4.54 7.46
N ALA A 547 16.18 -4.68 6.28
CA ALA A 547 14.82 -5.13 6.03
C ALA A 547 14.78 -6.46 5.26
N VAL A 548 13.63 -7.14 5.27
CA VAL A 548 13.36 -8.29 4.40
C VAL A 548 13.03 -7.77 3.00
N ALA A 549 13.74 -8.24 1.98
CA ALA A 549 13.47 -7.92 0.57
C ALA A 549 12.45 -8.89 -0.02
N GLU A 550 11.35 -8.38 -0.56
CA GLU A 550 10.22 -9.15 -1.10
C GLU A 550 10.23 -9.17 -2.63
N ASP A 551 10.52 -8.04 -3.27
CA ASP A 551 10.54 -7.93 -4.73
C ASP A 551 11.65 -7.00 -5.20
N VAL A 552 12.07 -7.17 -6.46
CA VAL A 552 13.10 -6.35 -7.09
C VAL A 552 12.78 -6.12 -8.57
N VAL A 553 12.88 -4.86 -9.00
CA VAL A 553 12.86 -4.48 -10.42
C VAL A 553 14.08 -3.65 -10.76
N VAL A 554 14.64 -3.85 -11.96
CA VAL A 554 15.79 -3.09 -12.43
C VAL A 554 15.37 -2.14 -13.56
N SER A 555 15.73 -0.87 -13.42
CA SER A 555 15.53 0.13 -14.46
C SER A 555 16.74 1.06 -14.55
N GLY A 556 17.36 1.11 -15.73
CA GLY A 556 18.58 1.87 -15.98
C GLY A 556 19.73 1.42 -15.07
N ASN A 557 20.20 2.35 -14.24
CA ASN A 557 21.33 2.15 -13.33
C ASN A 557 20.90 1.77 -11.91
N TYR A 558 19.61 1.52 -11.67
CA TYR A 558 19.07 1.31 -10.34
C TYR A 558 18.30 -0.01 -10.25
N ALA A 559 18.52 -0.73 -9.15
CA ALA A 559 17.61 -1.76 -8.67
C ALA A 559 16.69 -1.14 -7.62
N TYR A 560 15.39 -1.38 -7.75
CA TYR A 560 14.33 -0.94 -6.86
C TYR A 560 13.87 -2.16 -6.09
N VAL A 561 14.07 -2.17 -4.78
CA VAL A 561 13.79 -3.32 -3.91
C VAL A 561 12.64 -2.95 -2.98
N ALA A 562 11.54 -3.69 -3.06
CA ALA A 562 10.44 -3.62 -2.12
C ALA A 562 10.69 -4.54 -0.91
N GLY A 563 10.21 -4.16 0.27
CA GLY A 563 10.36 -4.97 1.46
C GLY A 563 9.70 -4.39 2.71
N THR A 564 10.07 -4.92 3.88
CA THR A 564 9.45 -4.57 5.19
C THR A 564 9.68 -3.14 5.67
N LEU A 565 10.42 -2.33 4.93
CA LEU A 565 10.60 -0.90 5.21
C LEU A 565 10.18 -0.05 3.98
N GLY A 566 9.34 -0.58 3.10
CA GLY A 566 8.95 0.10 1.86
C GLY A 566 9.97 -0.06 0.73
N LEU A 567 10.34 1.05 0.08
CA LEU A 567 11.16 1.05 -1.14
C LEU A 567 12.63 1.35 -0.83
N ARG A 568 13.54 0.60 -1.44
CA ARG A 568 14.99 0.87 -1.50
C ARG A 568 15.44 1.05 -2.95
N VAL A 569 16.27 2.07 -3.20
CA VAL A 569 16.83 2.40 -4.51
C VAL A 569 18.34 2.19 -4.45
N ILE A 570 18.81 1.16 -5.15
CA ILE A 570 20.20 0.69 -5.10
C ILE A 570 20.90 1.04 -6.41
N ASP A 571 22.00 1.79 -6.34
CA ASP A 571 22.91 2.02 -7.47
C ASP A 571 23.64 0.71 -7.81
N ILE A 572 23.47 0.28 -9.06
CA ILE A 572 24.02 -0.96 -9.62
C ILE A 572 24.96 -0.69 -10.80
N ILE A 573 25.49 0.52 -10.94
CA ILE A 573 26.52 0.84 -11.96
C ILE A 573 27.74 -0.06 -11.81
N GLN A 574 28.05 -0.43 -10.56
CA GLN A 574 29.06 -1.42 -10.23
C GLN A 574 28.41 -2.61 -9.54
N PRO A 575 27.97 -3.65 -10.28
CA PRO A 575 27.26 -4.81 -9.70
C PRO A 575 28.05 -5.53 -8.60
N ALA A 576 29.38 -5.45 -8.61
CA ALA A 576 30.23 -6.04 -7.57
C ALA A 576 30.29 -5.22 -6.26
N ASN A 577 29.79 -3.99 -6.27
CA ASN A 577 29.74 -3.10 -5.13
C ASN A 577 28.47 -2.23 -5.19
N PRO A 578 27.28 -2.86 -5.05
CA PRO A 578 26.01 -2.13 -5.05
C PRO A 578 25.92 -1.23 -3.81
N LEU A 579 25.27 -0.07 -3.96
CA LEU A 579 25.14 0.92 -2.88
C LEU A 579 23.72 1.45 -2.80
N GLU A 580 23.16 1.54 -1.59
CA GLU A 580 21.88 2.22 -1.38
C GLU A 580 22.06 3.73 -1.67
N ALA A 581 21.35 4.20 -2.71
CA ALA A 581 21.43 5.57 -3.19
C ALA A 581 20.19 6.38 -2.77
N GLY A 582 19.09 5.71 -2.46
CA GLY A 582 17.87 6.33 -1.95
C GLY A 582 16.93 5.31 -1.33
N TYR A 583 15.92 5.78 -0.62
CA TYR A 583 14.89 4.94 -0.01
C TYR A 583 13.63 5.77 0.29
N TYR A 584 12.51 5.08 0.49
CA TYR A 584 11.27 5.66 0.98
C TYR A 584 10.61 4.67 1.95
N ASP A 585 10.48 5.06 3.22
CA ASP A 585 9.81 4.24 4.22
C ASP A 585 8.29 4.46 4.15
N THR A 586 7.55 3.42 3.76
CA THR A 586 6.08 3.44 3.63
C THR A 586 5.35 3.12 4.93
N GLY A 587 6.06 2.59 5.94
CA GLY A 587 5.52 2.23 7.25
C GLY A 587 4.98 0.79 7.35
N GLU A 588 4.78 0.13 6.21
CA GLU A 588 4.34 -1.27 6.10
C GLU A 588 5.26 -2.09 5.17
N THR A 589 4.89 -3.34 4.92
CA THR A 589 5.62 -4.23 4.01
C THR A 589 5.18 -4.00 2.56
N ALA A 590 6.13 -3.59 1.74
CA ALA A 590 5.98 -3.54 0.29
C ALA A 590 6.25 -4.92 -0.33
N PHE A 591 5.27 -5.45 -1.06
CA PHE A 591 5.31 -6.79 -1.66
C PHE A 591 5.70 -6.79 -3.13
N GLY A 592 5.38 -5.74 -3.87
CA GLY A 592 5.65 -5.64 -5.30
C GLY A 592 6.06 -4.24 -5.71
N VAL A 593 6.91 -4.14 -6.74
CA VAL A 593 7.33 -2.86 -7.29
C VAL A 593 7.37 -2.90 -8.82
N ALA A 594 6.81 -1.86 -9.46
CA ALA A 594 7.02 -1.60 -10.89
C ALA A 594 7.67 -0.24 -11.09
N VAL A 595 8.37 -0.07 -12.22
CA VAL A 595 9.06 1.18 -12.54
C VAL A 595 8.69 1.65 -13.95
N SER A 596 8.33 2.93 -14.07
CA SER A 596 8.11 3.59 -15.36
C SER A 596 8.74 4.98 -15.35
N GLY A 597 9.75 5.18 -16.18
CA GLY A 597 10.55 6.41 -16.19
C GLY A 597 11.27 6.62 -14.87
N ASP A 598 11.01 7.76 -14.23
CA ASP A 598 11.58 8.15 -12.93
C ASP A 598 10.70 7.76 -11.73
N ARG A 599 9.60 7.02 -11.94
CA ARG A 599 8.65 6.64 -10.89
C ARG A 599 8.70 5.15 -10.59
N ALA A 600 8.74 4.83 -9.30
CA ALA A 600 8.42 3.53 -8.76
C ALA A 600 6.97 3.52 -8.26
N TYR A 601 6.26 2.43 -8.55
CA TYR A 601 4.90 2.15 -8.12
C TYR A 601 5.02 0.96 -7.18
N VAL A 602 4.62 1.12 -5.93
CA VAL A 602 4.90 0.16 -4.87
C VAL A 602 3.58 -0.34 -4.32
N ALA A 603 3.34 -1.65 -4.43
CA ALA A 603 2.23 -2.34 -3.79
C ALA A 603 2.60 -2.59 -2.32
N ASP A 604 2.01 -1.82 -1.42
CA ASP A 604 2.38 -1.74 0.01
C ASP A 604 1.38 -2.46 0.91
N GLY A 605 0.97 -3.66 0.47
CA GLY A 605 0.07 -4.51 1.22
C GLY A 605 -1.25 -3.82 1.55
N LEU A 606 -1.50 -3.62 2.84
CA LEU A 606 -2.75 -3.08 3.36
C LEU A 606 -2.86 -1.54 3.25
N ASP A 607 -1.80 -0.86 2.83
CA ASP A 607 -1.79 0.59 2.57
C ASP A 607 -2.03 0.96 1.10
N GLY A 608 -2.26 -0.06 0.25
CA GLY A 608 -2.58 0.12 -1.16
C GLY A 608 -1.32 0.36 -2.00
N MET A 609 -1.30 1.44 -2.80
CA MET A 609 -0.19 1.72 -3.72
C MET A 609 0.43 3.10 -3.49
N TYR A 610 1.76 3.15 -3.44
CA TYR A 610 2.54 4.39 -3.41
C TYR A 610 3.14 4.71 -4.78
N ILE A 611 3.15 5.98 -5.17
CA ILE A 611 3.81 6.49 -6.38
C ILE A 611 4.97 7.37 -5.94
N ILE A 612 6.19 6.84 -6.06
CA ILE A 612 7.41 7.45 -5.54
C ILE A 612 8.31 7.83 -6.71
N ARG A 613 8.65 9.12 -6.83
CA ARG A 613 9.64 9.60 -7.79
C ARG A 613 11.04 9.39 -7.25
N ASN A 614 11.91 8.82 -8.07
CA ASN A 614 13.35 8.72 -7.83
C ASN A 614 14.04 10.02 -8.28
N ASP A 615 14.50 10.83 -7.32
CA ASP A 615 15.13 12.13 -7.59
C ASP A 615 16.51 12.02 -8.25
N LEU A 616 17.09 10.81 -8.29
CA LEU A 616 18.38 10.54 -8.93
C LEU A 616 18.27 10.44 -10.45
N VAL A 617 17.08 10.15 -10.98
CA VAL A 617 16.84 10.00 -12.42
C VAL A 617 16.70 11.40 -13.04
N SER A 618 17.83 12.04 -13.31
CA SER A 618 17.89 13.37 -13.95
C SER A 618 17.79 13.26 -15.48
N GLY A 619 16.59 12.98 -15.97
CA GLY A 619 16.27 12.90 -17.39
C GLY A 619 15.21 11.84 -17.63
N VAL A 620 14.11 12.23 -18.25
CA VAL A 620 13.02 11.31 -18.60
C VAL A 620 13.55 10.25 -19.56
N GLU A 621 13.95 9.09 -19.04
CA GLU A 621 14.07 7.87 -19.85
C GLU A 621 12.65 7.34 -20.10
N PRO A 622 12.24 7.10 -21.35
CA PRO A 622 10.99 6.39 -21.61
C PRO A 622 11.15 4.91 -21.28
N ALA A 623 10.06 4.30 -20.80
CA ALA A 623 9.97 2.89 -20.42
C ALA A 623 10.61 1.93 -21.43
N ALA A 624 11.37 0.95 -20.92
CA ALA A 624 11.94 -0.12 -21.73
C ALA A 624 10.80 -0.92 -22.39
N GLY A 625 10.79 -0.99 -23.72
CA GLY A 625 9.84 -1.79 -24.51
C GLY A 625 8.82 -1.01 -25.34
N ALA A 626 8.67 0.31 -25.16
CA ALA A 626 7.85 1.11 -26.06
C ALA A 626 8.55 1.29 -27.42
N ILE A 627 7.84 1.03 -28.52
CA ILE A 627 8.31 1.42 -29.86
C ILE A 627 8.26 2.96 -29.91
N PRO A 628 9.38 3.67 -30.05
CA PRO A 628 9.37 5.13 -30.02
C PRO A 628 8.62 5.68 -31.24
N ASP A 629 7.73 6.66 -31.05
CA ASP A 629 7.04 7.31 -32.18
C ASP A 629 7.99 8.14 -33.06
N ASN A 630 9.17 8.51 -32.54
CA ASN A 630 10.08 9.47 -33.15
C ASN A 630 11.55 9.03 -33.07
N PHE A 631 12.34 9.46 -34.06
CA PHE A 631 13.80 9.34 -34.04
C PHE A 631 14.40 10.34 -33.04
N ARG A 632 15.21 9.88 -32.08
CA ARG A 632 15.87 10.74 -31.08
C ARG A 632 17.33 10.34 -30.87
N LEU A 633 18.18 11.34 -30.65
CA LEU A 633 19.56 11.17 -30.17
C LEU A 633 19.69 11.89 -28.83
N HIS A 634 19.96 11.13 -27.78
CA HIS A 634 20.04 11.61 -26.40
C HIS A 634 21.36 12.30 -26.10
N GLN A 635 21.37 13.09 -25.04
CA GLN A 635 22.59 13.67 -24.50
C GLN A 635 23.43 12.55 -23.87
N ASN A 636 24.73 12.48 -24.18
CA ASN A 636 25.60 11.46 -23.61
C ASN A 636 25.73 11.66 -22.09
N TYR A 637 25.77 10.57 -21.32
CA TYR A 637 25.90 10.62 -19.86
C TYR A 637 26.98 9.66 -19.37
N PRO A 638 27.87 10.08 -18.45
CA PRO A 638 28.02 11.45 -17.95
C PRO A 638 28.45 12.45 -19.06
N ASN A 639 28.24 13.75 -18.84
CA ASN A 639 28.80 14.84 -19.66
C ASN A 639 28.95 16.13 -18.81
N PRO A 640 30.18 16.58 -18.49
CA PRO A 640 31.46 16.05 -18.93
C PRO A 640 31.75 14.62 -18.43
N PHE A 641 32.58 13.86 -19.15
CA PHE A 641 32.89 12.46 -18.83
C PHE A 641 34.39 12.16 -18.73
N ASN A 642 34.76 11.09 -18.02
CA ASN A 642 36.12 10.55 -17.93
C ASN A 642 36.16 9.06 -17.53
N PRO A 643 36.80 8.15 -18.28
CA PRO A 643 37.10 8.24 -19.71
C PRO A 643 35.91 7.85 -20.61
N ALA A 644 34.84 7.30 -20.04
CA ALA A 644 33.74 6.71 -20.79
C ALA A 644 32.39 7.43 -20.59
N THR A 645 31.53 7.35 -21.59
CA THR A 645 30.17 7.89 -21.59
C THR A 645 29.23 6.97 -22.37
N ILE A 646 27.94 7.00 -22.09
CA ILE A 646 26.91 6.27 -22.84
C ILE A 646 26.16 7.24 -23.73
N ILE A 647 25.96 6.84 -24.99
CA ILE A 647 25.15 7.58 -25.97
C ILE A 647 23.88 6.78 -26.24
N GLY A 648 22.75 7.25 -25.73
CA GLY A 648 21.42 6.72 -26.02
C GLY A 648 20.81 7.28 -27.32
N TYR A 649 20.02 6.48 -28.02
CA TYR A 649 19.23 6.90 -29.16
C TYR A 649 17.99 6.03 -29.38
N GLU A 650 16.98 6.58 -30.03
CA GLU A 650 15.72 5.91 -30.35
C GLU A 650 15.50 5.91 -31.86
N ILE A 651 15.08 4.76 -32.40
CA ILE A 651 14.66 4.66 -33.80
C ILE A 651 13.23 4.10 -33.89
N PRO A 652 12.32 4.75 -34.63
CA PRO A 652 10.90 4.36 -34.69
C PRO A 652 10.63 3.16 -35.60
N ALA A 653 11.59 2.80 -36.46
CA ALA A 653 11.51 1.67 -37.37
C ALA A 653 12.89 1.05 -37.59
N ALA A 654 12.93 -0.24 -37.95
CA ALA A 654 14.18 -0.94 -38.19
C ALA A 654 14.97 -0.33 -39.37
N ALA A 655 16.21 0.08 -39.12
CA ALA A 655 17.05 0.78 -40.09
C ALA A 655 18.55 0.47 -39.89
N THR A 656 19.36 0.73 -40.92
CA THR A 656 20.82 0.77 -40.75
C THR A 656 21.20 2.04 -39.99
N VAL A 657 21.81 1.85 -38.82
CA VAL A 657 22.25 2.89 -37.90
C VAL A 657 23.74 3.12 -38.06
N ASN A 658 24.14 4.37 -38.26
CA ASN A 658 25.51 4.83 -38.20
C ASN A 658 25.66 5.87 -37.08
N LEU A 659 26.38 5.54 -36.01
CA LEU A 659 26.72 6.45 -34.92
C LEU A 659 28.22 6.68 -34.90
N SER A 660 28.63 7.92 -35.20
CA SER A 660 30.03 8.30 -35.38
C SER A 660 30.42 9.49 -34.52
N ILE A 661 31.63 9.46 -33.95
CA ILE A 661 32.25 10.52 -33.14
C ILE A 661 33.17 11.37 -34.01
N TYR A 662 33.10 12.69 -33.85
CA TYR A 662 33.89 13.70 -34.52
C TYR A 662 34.57 14.62 -33.50
N ASN A 663 35.78 15.08 -33.80
CA ASN A 663 36.44 16.10 -32.99
C ASN A 663 35.88 17.50 -33.30
N ALA A 664 36.32 18.52 -32.55
CA ALA A 664 35.90 19.91 -32.75
C ALA A 664 36.23 20.48 -34.15
N ALA A 665 37.16 19.88 -34.90
CA ALA A 665 37.47 20.25 -36.28
C ALA A 665 36.59 19.52 -37.32
N GLY A 666 35.64 18.69 -36.88
CA GLY A 666 34.76 17.90 -37.75
C GLY A 666 35.42 16.65 -38.35
N GLN A 667 36.61 16.26 -37.90
CA GLN A 667 37.27 15.05 -38.36
C GLN A 667 36.69 13.83 -37.63
N LEU A 668 36.45 12.75 -38.37
CA LEU A 668 35.97 11.48 -37.81
C LEU A 668 37.03 10.89 -36.87
N VAL A 669 36.61 10.61 -35.64
CA VAL A 669 37.44 10.01 -34.59
C VAL A 669 37.21 8.51 -34.52
N LYS A 670 35.94 8.09 -34.46
CA LYS A 670 35.56 6.68 -34.32
C LYS A 670 34.12 6.47 -34.77
N THR A 671 33.83 5.35 -35.41
CA THR A 671 32.46 4.87 -35.62
C THR A 671 32.14 3.87 -34.52
N LEU A 672 31.07 4.11 -33.76
CA LEU A 672 30.65 3.26 -32.64
C LEU A 672 29.63 2.20 -33.07
N VAL A 673 28.77 2.55 -34.03
CA VAL A 673 27.73 1.65 -34.58
C VAL A 673 27.68 1.85 -36.08
N ASP A 674 27.66 0.75 -36.84
CA ASP A 674 27.44 0.74 -38.30
C ASP A 674 26.75 -0.56 -38.72
N GLU A 675 25.52 -0.77 -38.26
CA GLU A 675 24.77 -2.02 -38.45
C GLU A 675 23.26 -1.80 -38.50
N ARG A 676 22.51 -2.83 -38.87
CA ARG A 676 21.03 -2.78 -38.88
C ARG A 676 20.49 -3.03 -37.47
N LYS A 677 19.66 -2.11 -36.97
CA LYS A 677 18.99 -2.19 -35.66
C LYS A 677 17.47 -2.30 -35.82
N SER A 678 16.80 -2.96 -34.88
CA SER A 678 15.34 -3.01 -34.73
C SER A 678 14.79 -1.67 -34.22
N ALA A 679 13.49 -1.42 -34.41
CA ALA A 679 12.81 -0.29 -33.77
C ALA A 679 12.95 -0.38 -32.24
N GLY A 680 13.18 0.74 -31.55
CA GLY A 680 13.41 0.76 -30.11
C GLY A 680 14.42 1.81 -29.65
N ALA A 681 14.59 1.87 -28.33
CA ALA A 681 15.70 2.57 -27.69
C ALA A 681 16.96 1.69 -27.71
N HIS A 682 18.11 2.31 -27.97
CA HIS A 682 19.42 1.67 -28.03
C HIS A 682 20.44 2.56 -27.33
N SER A 683 21.48 1.96 -26.77
CA SER A 683 22.60 2.71 -26.21
C SER A 683 23.93 2.09 -26.65
N VAL A 684 24.98 2.91 -26.68
CA VAL A 684 26.35 2.44 -26.90
C VAL A 684 27.31 3.19 -26.00
N GLN A 685 28.25 2.47 -25.40
CA GLN A 685 29.31 3.07 -24.61
C GLN A 685 30.45 3.56 -25.52
N TRP A 686 30.95 4.76 -25.25
CA TRP A 686 32.17 5.29 -25.85
C TRP A 686 33.25 5.46 -24.79
N ASP A 687 34.31 4.67 -24.89
CA ASP A 687 35.57 4.90 -24.16
C ASP A 687 36.49 5.84 -24.97
N ALA A 688 36.81 7.00 -24.37
CA ALA A 688 37.67 8.03 -24.93
C ALA A 688 39.07 8.07 -24.29
N SER A 689 39.49 7.03 -23.56
CA SER A 689 40.81 6.95 -22.90
C SER A 689 42.01 7.20 -23.84
N GLY A 690 41.87 6.88 -25.13
CA GLY A 690 42.86 7.13 -26.18
C GLY A 690 42.77 8.52 -26.84
N ASN A 691 41.85 9.37 -26.42
CA ASN A 691 41.59 10.69 -27.02
C ASN A 691 42.12 11.84 -26.14
N SER A 692 42.15 13.06 -26.68
CA SER A 692 42.53 14.27 -25.97
C SER A 692 41.33 14.91 -25.27
N SER A 693 41.48 15.49 -24.08
CA SER A 693 40.41 16.29 -23.45
C SER A 693 39.90 17.37 -24.42
N GLY A 694 38.59 17.58 -24.48
CA GLY A 694 38.00 18.56 -25.37
C GLY A 694 36.54 18.28 -25.73
N ILE A 695 36.04 19.07 -26.68
CA ILE A 695 34.69 18.96 -27.21
C ILE A 695 34.68 17.96 -28.36
N TYR A 696 33.73 17.03 -28.29
CA TYR A 696 33.44 16.05 -29.33
C TYR A 696 31.98 16.17 -29.77
N PHE A 697 31.72 15.85 -31.03
CA PHE A 697 30.37 15.75 -31.56
C PHE A 697 30.09 14.31 -31.93
N TYR A 698 28.91 13.81 -31.58
CA TYR A 698 28.47 12.50 -32.05
C TYR A 698 27.25 12.66 -32.93
N ARG A 699 27.28 11.98 -34.07
CA ARG A 699 26.27 12.05 -35.12
C ARG A 699 25.65 10.68 -35.32
N LEU A 700 24.33 10.62 -35.21
CA LEU A 700 23.52 9.47 -35.52
C LEU A 700 22.85 9.65 -36.88
N LYS A 701 22.90 8.63 -37.72
CA LYS A 701 22.12 8.50 -38.95
C LYS A 701 21.37 7.17 -38.94
N ALA A 702 20.05 7.19 -39.13
CA ALA A 702 19.24 5.99 -39.28
C ALA A 702 18.16 6.24 -40.34
N GLY A 703 18.16 5.44 -41.41
CA GLY A 703 17.27 5.67 -42.55
C GLY A 703 17.46 7.06 -43.18
N GLY A 704 16.38 7.86 -43.23
CA GLY A 704 16.38 9.25 -43.71
C GLY A 704 16.71 10.32 -42.67
N HIS A 705 16.89 9.94 -41.39
CA HIS A 705 17.06 10.88 -40.29
C HIS A 705 18.54 11.04 -39.88
N VAL A 706 18.91 12.26 -39.46
CA VAL A 706 20.25 12.59 -38.94
C VAL A 706 20.10 13.51 -37.73
N ALA A 707 20.81 13.20 -36.64
CA ALA A 707 20.93 14.06 -35.46
C ALA A 707 22.39 14.18 -35.00
N VAL A 708 22.73 15.30 -34.39
CA VAL A 708 24.07 15.59 -33.85
C VAL A 708 23.93 16.16 -32.44
N ARG A 709 24.80 15.73 -31.53
CA ARG A 709 24.90 16.24 -30.15
C ARG A 709 26.38 16.43 -29.78
N LYS A 710 26.61 17.13 -28.67
CA LYS A 710 27.93 17.53 -28.19
C LYS A 710 28.25 16.84 -26.86
N GLY A 711 29.43 16.23 -26.75
CA GLY A 711 30.00 15.71 -25.50
C GLY A 711 31.30 16.44 -25.13
N ILE A 712 31.60 16.50 -23.84
CA ILE A 712 32.80 17.13 -23.27
C ILE A 712 33.61 16.04 -22.56
N TYR A 713 34.77 15.70 -23.12
CA TYR A 713 35.70 14.76 -22.50
C TYR A 713 36.72 15.54 -21.65
N LEU A 714 36.90 15.15 -20.39
CA LEU A 714 37.89 15.72 -19.48
C LEU A 714 38.78 14.60 -18.96
N ARG A 715 40.02 14.52 -19.45
CA ARG A 715 41.04 13.60 -18.94
C ARG A 715 41.60 14.05 -17.61
#